data_AF-A0A2H0IXS0-F1
#
_entry.id   AF-A0A2H0IXS0-F1
#
_cell.length_a   1.000
_cell.length_b   1.000
_cell.length_c   1.000
_cell.angle_alpha   90.00
_cell.angle_beta   90.00
_cell.angle_gamma   90.00
#
_symmetry.space_group_name_H-M   'P 1'
#
loop_
_entity.id
_entity.type
_entity.pdbx_description
1 polymer ?
#
loop_
_entity_poly.entity_id
_entity_poly.type
_entity_poly.pdbx_seq_one_letter_code
_entity_poly.pdbx_strand_id
1 'polypeptide(L)'
;MAASTAPKRLQSWIPPDFAWTVSPDVFCIDVPLSDPDVIEFVSTGVLEVTVYGTKVIARLTARIRSGDGLKLRGQLEQAVWSQAKLKPTSVRIKGSTKVVAYCHGVFLLPDGKNLCVVVGRSKPVAPSAWISSVLKAEADAMLAAHRLKVAEFDESIRLKKQDNDDFYTRHNDLKKFEGLANAQVAMESFYQRPVVTAEPLLQLLPHAVTFGVQSSSPPEKVARSAVAAIAGSGCLPSRDGTYSGILTGPQGRNAQVIVTWEPHLGPPSYPEIRWAAQRRLPSAFASPRSEVPGRPEFEHQVQSSGDSAQVELGSPGAWDFAEAFDGMEIFPFDFQERVKESRKDRKTHGFEAIAWYQPYHVWTEETWGIYFDAKKLDDLACSLIDDFKTNRVHGGSHSLAALLAFGLVYAHELFHAKVEAALSWQEINALQPRHQRYNKNVYQALRETPEWLEEALANWSAWDWFKTQDIQAVINRMSSNADCLDRVVEASLDLSPPGYQEWRLGRQPGTWRAFANQLSSGKPKISPPGIGMPIESVLTGPLSYDFLATDIPVRFAGQGIIADRLQSHPATFNVPQRREMERALRHFRHSLDASGGKGGHQKWTGPDHRAFILPTRDPVSPGVFKTFLHHVGIDKATYVRQVRPNL
;
A
#
# COMPACT_ATOMS: atom_id res chain seq x y z
N MET A 1 11.63 39.68 -14.50
CA MET A 1 10.38 39.25 -13.84
C MET A 1 10.79 38.41 -12.64
N ALA A 2 10.62 38.91 -11.41
CA ALA A 2 10.93 38.16 -10.20
C ALA A 2 9.89 37.05 -10.03
N ALA A 3 10.33 35.79 -10.10
CA ALA A 3 9.47 34.65 -9.85
C ALA A 3 8.95 34.74 -8.40
N SER A 4 7.63 34.76 -8.25
CA SER A 4 6.94 34.68 -6.97
C SER A 4 7.45 33.48 -6.16
N THR A 5 8.21 33.75 -5.10
CA THR A 5 8.74 32.74 -4.15
C THR A 5 7.67 32.36 -3.13
N ALA A 6 6.45 32.11 -3.58
CA ALA A 6 5.48 31.43 -2.72
C ALA A 6 5.99 30.01 -2.46
N PRO A 7 6.02 29.54 -1.20
CA PRO A 7 6.43 28.17 -0.91
C PRO A 7 5.54 27.22 -1.74
N LYS A 8 6.17 26.35 -2.54
CA LYS A 8 5.45 25.33 -3.31
C LYS A 8 4.63 24.51 -2.32
N ARG A 9 3.32 24.47 -2.54
CA ARG A 9 2.40 23.63 -1.75
C ARG A 9 2.38 22.23 -2.34
N LEU A 10 2.25 21.23 -1.48
CA LEU A 10 1.98 19.87 -1.92
C LEU A 10 0.69 19.89 -2.74
N GLN A 11 0.76 19.39 -3.98
CA GLN A 11 -0.37 19.37 -4.91
C GLN A 11 -1.30 18.19 -4.60
N SER A 12 -1.85 18.14 -3.38
CA SER A 12 -2.81 17.12 -2.96
C SER A 12 -3.80 17.69 -1.95
N TRP A 13 -5.06 17.26 -2.04
CA TRP A 13 -6.06 17.55 -1.01
C TRP A 13 -5.92 16.66 0.23
N ILE A 14 -5.26 15.51 0.10
CA ILE A 14 -5.09 14.54 1.17
C ILE A 14 -4.10 15.10 2.21
N PRO A 15 -4.44 15.12 3.51
CA PRO A 15 -3.46 15.38 4.56
C PRO A 15 -2.35 14.32 4.52
N PRO A 16 -1.07 14.71 4.48
CA PRO A 16 0.01 13.74 4.43
C PRO A 16 0.15 12.99 5.77
N ASP A 17 0.22 11.66 5.71
CA ASP A 17 0.48 10.77 6.84
C ASP A 17 1.91 10.20 6.72
N PHE A 18 2.71 10.37 7.77
CA PHE A 18 4.13 9.98 7.76
C PHE A 18 4.41 8.87 8.78
N ALA A 19 4.89 7.73 8.28
CA ALA A 19 5.42 6.66 9.11
C ALA A 19 6.94 6.83 9.28
N TRP A 20 7.37 7.23 10.47
CA TRP A 20 8.79 7.54 10.75
C TRP A 20 9.54 6.35 11.38
N THR A 21 10.68 6.01 10.79
CA THR A 21 11.66 5.08 11.36
C THR A 21 12.90 5.85 11.81
N VAL A 22 13.31 5.69 13.07
CA VAL A 22 14.56 6.28 13.59
C VAL A 22 15.65 5.23 13.56
N SER A 23 16.72 5.49 12.79
CA SER A 23 17.86 4.58 12.67
C SER A 23 19.17 5.34 12.92
N PRO A 24 19.70 5.31 14.15
CA PRO A 24 20.86 6.13 14.53
C PRO A 24 22.18 5.62 13.92
N ASP A 25 22.22 4.35 13.51
CA ASP A 25 23.43 3.68 13.00
C ASP A 25 23.59 3.74 11.47
N VAL A 26 22.66 4.43 10.78
CA VAL A 26 22.72 4.64 9.34
C VAL A 26 22.93 6.11 9.00
N PHE A 27 23.46 6.36 7.80
CA PHE A 27 23.65 7.67 7.20
C PHE A 27 23.46 7.58 5.68
N CYS A 28 23.30 8.71 5.00
CA CYS A 28 23.07 8.74 3.57
C CYS A 28 24.30 9.22 2.79
N ILE A 29 24.39 8.76 1.55
CA ILE A 29 25.39 9.15 0.55
C ILE A 29 24.65 9.41 -0.75
N ASP A 30 24.79 10.61 -1.30
CA ASP A 30 24.24 10.94 -2.61
C ASP A 30 25.27 10.61 -3.68
N VAL A 31 24.93 9.76 -4.66
CA VAL A 31 25.84 9.29 -5.70
C VAL A 31 25.20 9.41 -7.08
N PRO A 32 25.97 9.64 -8.16
CA PRO A 32 25.42 9.63 -9.51
C PRO A 32 24.84 8.26 -9.88
N LEU A 33 23.76 8.23 -10.66
CA LEU A 33 23.16 7.01 -11.22
C LEU A 33 24.15 6.21 -12.09
N SER A 34 25.12 6.91 -12.69
CA SER A 34 26.19 6.33 -13.50
C SER A 34 27.32 5.70 -12.67
N ASP A 35 27.22 5.68 -11.33
CA ASP A 35 28.24 5.11 -10.48
C ASP A 35 28.21 3.56 -10.51
N PRO A 36 29.28 2.90 -10.99
CA PRO A 36 29.30 1.44 -11.11
C PRO A 36 29.32 0.70 -9.78
N ASP A 37 29.79 1.34 -8.71
CA ASP A 37 29.91 0.68 -7.40
C ASP A 37 28.53 0.44 -6.75
N VAL A 38 27.48 1.15 -7.21
CA VAL A 38 26.12 1.04 -6.64
C VAL A 38 25.52 -0.33 -6.91
N ILE A 39 25.64 -0.85 -8.13
CA ILE A 39 25.08 -2.15 -8.51
C ILE A 39 25.73 -3.26 -7.69
N GLU A 40 27.05 -3.23 -7.56
CA GLU A 40 27.76 -4.19 -6.71
C GLU A 40 27.27 -4.09 -5.26
N PHE A 41 27.13 -2.88 -4.72
CA PHE A 41 26.75 -2.70 -3.33
C PHE A 41 25.30 -3.12 -3.02
N VAL A 42 24.36 -2.89 -3.94
CA VAL A 42 22.97 -3.38 -3.84
C VAL A 42 22.93 -4.90 -3.92
N SER A 43 23.68 -5.48 -4.86
CA SER A 43 23.74 -6.93 -5.07
C SER A 43 24.38 -7.66 -3.89
N THR A 44 25.58 -7.28 -3.47
CA THR A 44 26.28 -7.97 -2.37
C THR A 44 25.72 -7.59 -1.00
N GLY A 45 25.07 -6.42 -0.88
CA GLY A 45 24.63 -5.82 0.38
C GLY A 45 25.77 -5.32 1.27
N VAL A 46 27.02 -5.44 0.81
CA VAL A 46 28.20 -5.17 1.64
C VAL A 46 29.38 -4.68 0.80
N LEU A 47 30.08 -3.66 1.31
CA LEU A 47 31.30 -3.15 0.71
C LEU A 47 32.41 -3.06 1.75
N GLU A 48 33.57 -3.64 1.44
CA GLU A 48 34.75 -3.53 2.27
C GLU A 48 35.58 -2.29 1.88
N VAL A 49 35.77 -1.38 2.83
CA VAL A 49 36.51 -0.14 2.66
C VAL A 49 37.86 -0.30 3.35
N THR A 50 38.94 -0.33 2.56
CA THR A 50 40.30 -0.38 3.10
C THR A 50 40.79 1.03 3.41
N VAL A 51 41.27 1.25 4.64
CA VAL A 51 41.81 2.54 5.06
C VAL A 51 43.25 2.71 4.58
N TYR A 52 43.45 3.65 3.66
CA TYR A 52 44.79 4.02 3.20
C TYR A 52 45.33 5.23 3.97
N GLY A 53 46.36 4.99 4.79
CA GLY A 53 47.13 6.05 5.44
C GLY A 53 46.32 6.92 6.41
N THR A 54 46.60 8.23 6.40
CA THR A 54 45.94 9.23 7.24
C THR A 54 44.67 9.77 6.58
N LYS A 55 43.81 10.46 7.34
CA LYS A 55 42.60 11.14 6.83
C LYS A 55 42.89 12.07 5.62
N VAL A 56 44.06 12.70 5.60
CA VAL A 56 44.48 13.58 4.50
C VAL A 56 44.77 12.78 3.24
N ILE A 57 45.51 11.68 3.38
CA ILE A 57 45.82 10.75 2.27
C ILE A 57 44.52 10.14 1.74
N ALA A 58 43.62 9.66 2.60
CA ALA A 58 42.34 9.10 2.18
C ALA A 58 41.49 10.09 1.37
N ARG A 59 41.45 11.38 1.76
CA ARG A 59 40.76 12.43 0.97
C ARG A 59 41.41 12.66 -0.39
N LEU A 60 42.74 12.62 -0.45
CA LEU A 60 43.47 12.78 -1.70
C LEU A 60 43.21 11.59 -2.64
N THR A 61 43.33 10.36 -2.12
CA THR A 61 43.07 9.13 -2.87
C THR A 61 41.63 9.03 -3.36
N ALA A 62 40.65 9.42 -2.54
CA ALA A 62 39.25 9.46 -2.93
C ALA A 62 39.02 10.45 -4.09
N ARG A 63 39.66 11.63 -4.08
CA ARG A 63 39.59 12.56 -5.21
C ARG A 63 40.25 11.99 -6.46
N ILE A 64 41.43 11.39 -6.34
CA ILE A 64 42.14 10.81 -7.49
C ILE A 64 41.35 9.66 -8.13
N ARG A 65 40.77 8.75 -7.32
CA ARG A 65 40.01 7.60 -7.81
C ARG A 65 38.62 7.96 -8.33
N SER A 66 37.96 8.93 -7.73
CA SER A 66 36.57 9.27 -8.02
C SER A 66 36.41 10.52 -8.88
N GLY A 67 37.51 11.18 -9.26
CA GLY A 67 37.51 12.51 -9.90
C GLY A 67 37.09 13.59 -8.90
N ASP A 68 35.79 13.68 -8.66
CA ASP A 68 35.17 14.74 -7.85
C ASP A 68 34.93 14.31 -6.39
N GLY A 69 35.25 13.06 -6.04
CA GLY A 69 34.99 12.50 -4.71
C GLY A 69 33.51 12.19 -4.43
N LEU A 70 32.64 12.28 -5.46
CA LEU A 70 31.19 12.05 -5.38
C LEU A 70 30.79 10.58 -5.58
N LYS A 71 31.71 9.71 -5.99
CA LYS A 71 31.42 8.27 -6.14
C LYS A 71 31.28 7.57 -4.78
N LEU A 72 30.48 6.52 -4.73
CA LEU A 72 30.15 5.72 -3.55
C LEU A 72 31.40 5.33 -2.76
N ARG A 73 32.37 4.65 -3.41
CA ARG A 73 33.60 4.19 -2.76
C ARG A 73 34.41 5.35 -2.17
N GLY A 74 34.54 6.47 -2.90
CA GLY A 74 35.26 7.65 -2.42
C GLY A 74 34.58 8.30 -1.21
N GLN A 75 33.25 8.36 -1.18
CA GLN A 75 32.50 8.87 -0.03
C GLN A 75 32.55 7.92 1.18
N LEU A 76 32.54 6.61 0.96
CA LEU A 76 32.72 5.61 2.01
C LEU A 76 34.12 5.68 2.64
N GLU A 77 35.18 5.84 1.84
CA GLU A 77 36.55 6.06 2.32
C GLU A 77 36.65 7.29 3.25
N GLN A 78 35.91 8.36 2.95
CA GLN A 78 35.81 9.53 3.83
C GLN A 78 34.97 9.25 5.08
N ALA A 79 33.88 8.50 4.95
CA ALA A 79 32.96 8.17 6.03
C ALA A 79 33.62 7.34 7.15
N VAL A 80 34.63 6.52 6.84
CA VAL A 80 35.41 5.75 7.82
C VAL A 80 36.10 6.65 8.85
N TRP A 81 36.33 7.92 8.55
CA TRP A 81 36.96 8.86 9.48
C TRP A 81 35.96 9.63 10.37
N SER A 82 34.66 9.40 10.22
CA SER A 82 33.61 10.07 11.00
C SER A 82 32.93 9.12 11.98
N GLN A 83 32.97 9.46 13.28
CA GLN A 83 32.23 8.76 14.34
C GLN A 83 30.71 8.83 14.19
N ALA A 84 30.18 9.73 13.35
CA ALA A 84 28.76 9.75 13.02
C ALA A 84 28.43 8.92 11.77
N LYS A 85 29.43 8.35 11.08
CA LYS A 85 29.25 7.56 9.86
C LYS A 85 29.81 6.16 10.02
N LEU A 86 31.01 5.83 9.49
CA LEU A 86 31.56 4.47 9.52
C LEU A 86 32.73 4.25 10.50
N LYS A 87 33.20 5.28 11.22
CA LYS A 87 34.33 5.09 12.14
C LYS A 87 33.94 4.11 13.25
N PRO A 88 34.68 2.98 13.44
CA PRO A 88 34.42 2.05 14.52
C PRO A 88 34.54 2.73 15.89
N THR A 89 33.64 2.39 16.81
CA THR A 89 33.58 3.02 18.15
C THR A 89 34.72 2.54 19.06
N SER A 90 35.19 1.31 18.88
CA SER A 90 36.13 0.61 19.77
C SER A 90 37.55 0.44 19.23
N VAL A 91 37.80 0.75 17.95
CA VAL A 91 39.08 0.43 17.29
C VAL A 91 39.80 1.68 16.81
N ARG A 92 41.08 1.83 17.19
CA ARG A 92 41.96 2.86 16.62
C ARG A 92 42.28 2.50 15.18
N ILE A 93 41.77 3.28 14.23
CA ILE A 93 42.01 3.09 12.80
C ILE A 93 43.51 3.23 12.51
N LYS A 94 44.12 2.18 11.96
CA LYS A 94 45.48 2.17 11.40
C LYS A 94 45.42 2.02 9.88
N GLY A 95 46.51 2.35 9.18
CA GLY A 95 46.62 1.98 7.76
C GLY A 95 46.38 0.49 7.58
N SER A 96 45.73 0.12 6.47
CA SER A 96 45.25 -1.24 6.10
C SER A 96 44.08 -1.80 6.92
N THR A 97 43.49 -1.04 7.85
CA THR A 97 42.25 -1.46 8.52
C THR A 97 41.13 -1.61 7.49
N LYS A 98 40.43 -2.76 7.51
CA LYS A 98 39.25 -3.03 6.69
C LYS A 98 38.00 -2.67 7.49
N VAL A 99 37.18 -1.77 6.96
CA VAL A 99 35.91 -1.38 7.57
C VAL A 99 34.78 -1.80 6.64
N VAL A 100 33.80 -2.50 7.18
CA VAL A 100 32.67 -3.01 6.40
C VAL A 100 31.53 -1.99 6.44
N ALA A 101 31.03 -1.63 5.26
CA ALA A 101 29.80 -0.85 5.09
C ALA A 101 28.69 -1.79 4.61
N TYR A 102 27.49 -1.64 5.18
CA TYR A 102 26.32 -2.42 4.79
C TYR A 102 25.33 -1.55 4.04
N CYS A 103 24.76 -2.07 2.96
CA CYS A 103 23.72 -1.40 2.20
C CYS A 103 22.37 -1.61 2.92
N HIS A 104 21.72 -0.51 3.29
CA HIS A 104 20.41 -0.55 3.93
C HIS A 104 19.30 -0.13 2.97
N GLY A 105 19.58 0.67 1.94
CA GLY A 105 18.56 1.19 1.03
C GLY A 105 19.15 2.00 -0.12
N VAL A 106 18.44 2.06 -1.24
CA VAL A 106 18.79 2.91 -2.38
C VAL A 106 17.53 3.56 -2.92
N PHE A 107 17.57 4.88 -3.10
CA PHE A 107 16.43 5.69 -3.52
C PHE A 107 16.81 6.60 -4.69
N LEU A 108 15.87 6.80 -5.61
CA LEU A 108 16.02 7.75 -6.71
C LEU A 108 15.68 9.17 -6.23
N LEU A 109 16.59 10.12 -6.43
CA LEU A 109 16.38 11.53 -6.08
C LEU A 109 15.60 12.26 -7.19
N PRO A 110 14.99 13.43 -6.89
CA PRO A 110 14.07 14.10 -7.82
C PRO A 110 14.68 14.58 -9.13
N ASP A 111 16.00 14.73 -9.19
CA ASP A 111 16.70 15.13 -10.41
C ASP A 111 16.80 14.01 -11.46
N GLY A 112 16.43 12.77 -11.09
CA GLY A 112 16.50 11.59 -11.95
C GLY A 112 17.93 11.17 -12.33
N LYS A 113 18.95 11.78 -11.71
CA LYS A 113 20.36 11.59 -12.05
C LYS A 113 21.20 11.14 -10.86
N ASN A 114 20.72 11.38 -9.65
CA ASN A 114 21.39 10.99 -8.42
C ASN A 114 20.54 10.00 -7.63
N LEU A 115 21.24 9.17 -6.88
CA LEU A 115 20.71 8.18 -5.95
C LEU A 115 21.11 8.56 -4.53
N CYS A 116 20.21 8.34 -3.58
CA CYS A 116 20.53 8.37 -2.15
C CYS A 116 20.72 6.93 -1.67
N VAL A 117 21.95 6.58 -1.30
CA VAL A 117 22.32 5.27 -0.73
C VAL A 117 22.35 5.38 0.80
N VAL A 118 21.58 4.53 1.47
CA VAL A 118 21.54 4.42 2.93
C VAL A 118 22.54 3.36 3.37
N VAL A 119 23.47 3.77 4.23
CA VAL A 119 24.63 2.97 4.64
C VAL A 119 24.65 2.84 6.15
N GLY A 120 24.88 1.62 6.65
CA GLY A 120 25.03 1.33 8.07
C GLY A 120 26.34 0.64 8.42
N ARG A 121 26.71 0.68 9.71
CA ARG A 121 27.85 -0.09 10.27
C ARG A 121 27.54 -1.55 10.53
N SER A 122 26.26 -1.83 10.76
CA SER A 122 25.76 -3.15 11.10
C SER A 122 24.95 -3.70 9.94
N LYS A 123 24.93 -5.02 9.80
CA LYS A 123 24.08 -5.70 8.83
C LYS A 123 22.62 -5.32 9.11
N PRO A 124 21.81 -5.01 8.08
CA PRO A 124 20.38 -4.81 8.26
C PRO A 124 19.77 -6.08 8.88
N VAL A 125 18.97 -5.92 9.94
CA VAL A 125 18.23 -7.01 10.57
C VAL A 125 17.02 -7.28 9.67
N ALA A 126 17.03 -8.35 8.88
CA ALA A 126 16.00 -8.60 7.87
C ALA A 126 14.57 -8.56 8.45
N PRO A 127 13.56 -8.09 7.69
CA PRO A 127 13.64 -7.42 6.38
C PRO A 127 13.70 -5.89 6.57
N SER A 128 14.81 -5.36 7.12
CA SER A 128 15.08 -3.92 7.20
C SER A 128 15.97 -3.34 6.10
N ALA A 129 16.16 -4.07 5.00
CA ALA A 129 16.69 -3.46 3.80
C ALA A 129 15.52 -2.74 3.10
N TRP A 130 15.58 -1.42 3.01
CA TRP A 130 14.78 -0.60 2.08
C TRP A 130 15.19 -0.86 0.61
N ILE A 131 15.38 -2.14 0.27
CA ILE A 131 15.75 -2.69 -1.02
C ILE A 131 14.76 -3.83 -1.24
N SER A 132 13.90 -3.69 -2.25
CA SER A 132 12.94 -4.75 -2.56
C SER A 132 13.68 -6.00 -3.04
N SER A 133 13.08 -7.18 -2.82
CA SER A 133 13.63 -8.45 -3.33
C SER A 133 13.80 -8.43 -4.85
N VAL A 134 12.88 -7.78 -5.56
CA VAL A 134 12.93 -7.58 -7.02
C VAL A 134 14.11 -6.70 -7.42
N LEU A 135 14.30 -5.54 -6.77
CA LEU A 135 15.43 -4.64 -7.03
C LEU A 135 16.77 -5.36 -6.81
N LYS A 136 16.85 -6.15 -5.72
CA LYS A 136 18.05 -6.94 -5.42
C LYS A 136 18.30 -8.02 -6.47
N ALA A 137 17.28 -8.79 -6.86
CA ALA A 137 17.42 -9.85 -7.85
C ALA A 137 17.89 -9.30 -9.21
N GLU A 138 17.35 -8.16 -9.64
CA GLU A 138 17.76 -7.50 -10.88
C GLU A 138 19.22 -6.99 -10.77
N ALA A 139 19.60 -6.39 -9.64
CA ALA A 139 20.99 -5.99 -9.40
C ALA A 139 21.96 -7.19 -9.40
N ASP A 140 21.55 -8.34 -8.85
CA ASP A 140 22.32 -9.59 -8.86
C ASP A 140 22.53 -10.09 -10.30
N ALA A 141 21.47 -10.08 -11.12
CA ALA A 141 21.54 -10.46 -12.53
C ALA A 141 22.45 -9.52 -13.34
N MET A 142 22.32 -8.20 -13.14
CA MET A 142 23.16 -7.19 -13.79
C MET A 142 24.64 -7.34 -13.40
N LEU A 143 24.92 -7.58 -12.12
CA LEU A 143 26.29 -7.79 -11.65
C LEU A 143 26.90 -9.07 -12.26
N ALA A 144 26.14 -10.16 -12.33
CA ALA A 144 26.58 -11.40 -12.95
C ALA A 144 26.91 -11.21 -14.43
N ALA A 145 26.02 -10.55 -15.19
CA ALA A 145 26.24 -10.24 -16.60
C ALA A 145 27.45 -9.31 -16.80
N HIS A 146 27.64 -8.33 -15.93
CA HIS A 146 28.79 -7.44 -15.95
C HIS A 146 30.11 -8.20 -15.70
N ARG A 147 30.14 -9.09 -14.70
CA ARG A 147 31.33 -9.91 -14.39
C ARG A 147 31.73 -10.80 -15.56
N LEU A 148 30.76 -11.39 -16.28
CA LEU A 148 31.03 -12.17 -17.49
C LEU A 148 31.70 -11.31 -18.57
N LYS A 149 31.12 -10.13 -18.88
CA LYS A 149 31.69 -9.20 -19.87
C LYS A 149 33.08 -8.70 -19.50
N VAL A 150 33.32 -8.44 -18.21
CA VAL A 150 34.65 -8.04 -17.72
C VAL A 150 35.65 -9.18 -17.86
N ALA A 151 35.25 -10.43 -17.58
CA ALA A 151 36.13 -11.59 -17.77
C ALA A 151 36.48 -11.81 -19.25
N GLU A 152 35.50 -11.71 -20.14
CA GLU A 152 35.72 -11.78 -21.60
C GLU A 152 36.66 -10.66 -22.08
N PHE A 153 36.46 -9.44 -21.59
CA PHE A 153 37.32 -8.30 -21.90
C PHE A 153 38.75 -8.50 -21.38
N ASP A 154 38.90 -8.89 -20.11
CA ASP A 154 40.20 -9.09 -19.47
C ASP A 154 40.97 -10.23 -20.19
N GLU A 155 40.27 -11.28 -20.66
CA GLU A 155 40.86 -12.34 -21.49
C GLU A 155 41.28 -11.83 -22.88
N SER A 156 40.46 -11.02 -23.54
CA SER A 156 40.83 -10.40 -24.82
C SER A 156 42.06 -9.50 -24.68
N ILE A 157 42.15 -8.71 -23.62
CA ILE A 157 43.32 -7.89 -23.32
C ILE A 157 44.55 -8.77 -23.03
N ARG A 158 44.38 -9.89 -22.32
CA ARG A 158 45.45 -10.85 -22.05
C ARG A 158 46.01 -11.45 -23.33
N LEU A 159 45.15 -11.92 -24.23
CA LEU A 159 45.53 -12.46 -25.54
C LEU A 159 46.25 -11.40 -26.38
N LYS A 160 45.75 -10.16 -26.43
CA LYS A 160 46.44 -9.05 -27.14
C LYS A 160 47.83 -8.75 -26.59
N LYS A 161 48.01 -8.80 -25.26
CA LYS A 161 49.34 -8.64 -24.64
C LYS A 161 50.27 -9.76 -25.06
N GLN A 162 49.80 -11.00 -25.00
CA GLN A 162 50.58 -12.17 -25.41
C GLN A 162 50.96 -12.13 -26.89
N ASP A 163 50.03 -11.77 -27.78
CA ASP A 163 50.30 -11.62 -29.21
C ASP A 163 51.32 -10.50 -29.49
N ASN A 164 51.23 -9.37 -28.77
CA ASN A 164 52.22 -8.30 -28.86
C ASN A 164 53.60 -8.78 -28.41
N ASP A 165 53.69 -9.45 -27.26
CA ASP A 165 54.95 -9.97 -26.72
C ASP A 165 55.58 -11.00 -27.68
N ASP A 166 54.78 -11.90 -28.24
CA ASP A 166 55.21 -12.88 -29.25
C ASP A 166 55.68 -12.21 -30.54
N PHE A 167 54.97 -11.18 -31.01
CA PHE A 167 55.32 -10.42 -32.21
C PHE A 167 56.69 -9.74 -32.07
N TYR A 168 56.92 -9.02 -30.96
CA TYR A 168 58.19 -8.33 -30.73
C TYR A 168 59.35 -9.28 -30.40
N THR A 169 59.06 -10.47 -29.87
CA THR A 169 60.05 -11.54 -29.71
C THR A 169 60.52 -12.09 -31.06
N ARG A 170 59.62 -12.18 -32.05
CA ARG A 170 59.95 -12.64 -33.42
C ARG A 170 60.60 -11.54 -34.28
N HIS A 171 60.35 -10.26 -34.00
CA HIS A 171 60.83 -9.12 -34.78
C HIS A 171 61.69 -8.15 -33.94
N ASN A 172 62.93 -8.56 -33.64
CA ASN A 172 63.86 -7.82 -32.78
C ASN A 172 64.19 -6.39 -33.27
N ASP A 173 64.13 -6.14 -34.58
CA ASP A 173 64.34 -4.84 -35.22
C ASP A 173 63.20 -3.84 -34.93
N LEU A 174 62.00 -4.34 -34.63
CA LEU A 174 60.82 -3.54 -34.29
C LEU A 174 60.63 -3.34 -32.78
N LYS A 175 61.47 -3.94 -31.94
CA LYS A 175 61.37 -3.88 -30.47
C LYS A 175 61.34 -2.47 -29.89
N LYS A 176 61.92 -1.48 -30.59
CA LYS A 176 61.83 -0.05 -30.22
C LYS A 176 60.40 0.52 -30.16
N PHE A 177 59.41 -0.15 -30.77
CA PHE A 177 58.00 0.24 -30.77
C PHE A 177 57.14 -0.51 -29.74
N GLU A 178 57.69 -1.49 -29.01
CA GLU A 178 57.00 -2.28 -27.99
C GLU A 178 56.31 -1.41 -26.93
N GLY A 179 56.96 -0.31 -26.52
CA GLY A 179 56.39 0.64 -25.57
C GLY A 179 55.11 1.34 -26.07
N LEU A 180 54.98 1.55 -27.38
CA LEU A 180 53.82 2.20 -27.99
C LEU A 180 52.62 1.24 -28.06
N ALA A 181 52.86 -0.03 -28.41
CA ALA A 181 51.85 -1.08 -28.38
C ALA A 181 51.38 -1.38 -26.94
N ASN A 182 52.30 -1.40 -25.97
CA ASN A 182 51.95 -1.57 -24.55
C ASN A 182 51.17 -0.38 -24.01
N ALA A 183 51.49 0.84 -24.43
CA ALA A 183 50.70 2.03 -24.11
C ALA A 183 49.29 1.96 -24.71
N GLN A 184 49.14 1.48 -25.95
CA GLN A 184 47.83 1.30 -26.59
C GLN A 184 46.98 0.27 -25.83
N VAL A 185 47.53 -0.89 -25.48
CA VAL A 185 46.81 -1.91 -24.70
C VAL A 185 46.46 -1.39 -23.31
N ALA A 186 47.35 -0.61 -22.68
CA ALA A 186 47.06 0.05 -21.41
C ALA A 186 45.90 1.05 -21.55
N MET A 187 45.86 1.85 -22.61
CA MET A 187 44.75 2.74 -22.91
C MET A 187 43.44 1.99 -23.16
N GLU A 188 43.45 0.93 -23.99
CA GLU A 188 42.26 0.09 -24.21
C GLU A 188 41.75 -0.50 -22.89
N SER A 189 42.66 -1.03 -22.06
CA SER A 189 42.30 -1.60 -20.75
C SER A 189 41.68 -0.58 -19.78
N PHE A 190 42.00 0.71 -19.94
CA PHE A 190 41.46 1.78 -19.09
C PHE A 190 40.15 2.37 -19.62
N TYR A 191 40.02 2.57 -20.92
CA TYR A 191 38.89 3.31 -21.51
C TYR A 191 37.79 2.41 -22.07
N GLN A 192 38.10 1.16 -22.43
CA GLN A 192 37.14 0.23 -23.05
C GLN A 192 36.64 -0.85 -22.09
N ARG A 193 37.13 -0.88 -20.85
CA ARG A 193 36.66 -1.84 -19.87
C ARG A 193 35.15 -1.66 -19.67
N PRO A 194 34.34 -2.74 -19.74
CA PRO A 194 32.90 -2.65 -19.53
C PRO A 194 32.58 -1.94 -18.22
N VAL A 195 31.49 -1.17 -18.20
CA VAL A 195 30.96 -0.48 -17.02
C VAL A 195 29.50 -0.87 -16.84
N VAL A 196 29.08 -1.06 -15.59
CA VAL A 196 27.67 -1.27 -15.22
C VAL A 196 27.14 0.00 -14.57
N THR A 197 25.88 0.38 -14.81
CA THR A 197 25.24 1.55 -14.22
C THR A 197 23.89 1.15 -13.62
N ALA A 198 23.31 2.01 -12.78
CA ALA A 198 22.00 1.77 -12.19
C ALA A 198 20.81 2.24 -13.05
N GLU A 199 21.05 2.73 -14.27
CA GLU A 199 20.01 3.22 -15.18
C GLU A 199 18.91 2.18 -15.49
N PRO A 200 19.22 0.89 -15.74
CA PRO A 200 18.18 -0.12 -15.95
C PRO A 200 17.29 -0.36 -14.72
N LEU A 201 17.74 0.01 -13.52
CA LEU A 201 16.99 -0.17 -12.27
C LEU A 201 16.03 0.99 -11.96
N LEU A 202 15.99 2.04 -12.79
CA LEU A 202 15.21 3.26 -12.50
C LEU A 202 13.74 2.99 -12.13
N GLN A 203 13.09 2.05 -12.82
CA GLN A 203 11.68 1.71 -12.56
C GLN A 203 11.47 0.92 -11.26
N LEU A 204 12.52 0.30 -10.73
CA LEU A 204 12.49 -0.50 -9.50
C LEU A 204 12.93 0.32 -8.27
N LEU A 205 13.51 1.51 -8.50
CA LEU A 205 14.03 2.36 -7.44
C LEU A 205 12.91 3.24 -6.86
N PRO A 206 12.65 3.16 -5.54
CA PRO A 206 11.67 4.04 -4.91
C PRO A 206 12.14 5.49 -4.97
N HIS A 207 11.20 6.40 -5.25
CA HIS A 207 11.47 7.83 -5.21
C HIS A 207 11.68 8.32 -3.78
N ALA A 208 12.61 9.26 -3.59
CA ALA A 208 12.78 9.92 -2.31
C ALA A 208 13.24 11.38 -2.42
N VAL A 209 13.00 12.12 -1.34
CA VAL A 209 13.61 13.42 -1.09
C VAL A 209 14.46 13.34 0.17
N THR A 210 15.53 14.12 0.21
CA THR A 210 16.37 14.25 1.40
C THR A 210 16.42 15.69 1.88
N PHE A 211 16.49 15.89 3.20
CA PHE A 211 16.68 17.20 3.80
C PHE A 211 17.34 17.10 5.17
N GLY A 212 17.97 18.20 5.61
CA GLY A 212 18.57 18.30 6.94
C GLY A 212 17.60 18.84 7.97
N VAL A 213 17.60 18.26 9.17
CA VAL A 213 16.91 18.78 10.35
C VAL A 213 17.78 18.62 11.59
N GLN A 214 17.63 19.51 12.57
CA GLN A 214 18.27 19.30 13.88
C GLN A 214 17.63 18.06 14.53
N SER A 215 18.40 17.14 15.10
CA SER A 215 17.88 15.92 15.73
C SER A 215 16.89 16.18 16.87
N SER A 216 16.93 17.35 17.48
CA SER A 216 16.00 17.80 18.53
C SER A 216 14.72 18.44 17.98
N SER A 217 14.56 18.50 16.64
CA SER A 217 13.38 19.11 16.03
C SER A 217 12.12 18.34 16.41
N PRO A 218 11.01 19.03 16.74
CA PRO A 218 9.76 18.36 17.03
C PRO A 218 9.21 17.65 15.77
N PRO A 219 8.47 16.54 15.91
CA PRO A 219 7.93 15.77 14.79
C PRO A 219 7.15 16.63 13.77
N GLU A 220 6.37 17.60 14.24
CA GLU A 220 5.63 18.53 13.37
C GLU A 220 6.53 19.40 12.49
N LYS A 221 7.72 19.78 12.98
CA LYS A 221 8.70 20.53 12.19
C LYS A 221 9.31 19.61 11.13
N VAL A 222 9.60 18.36 11.48
CA VAL A 222 10.09 17.35 10.53
C VAL A 222 9.05 17.09 9.43
N ALA A 223 7.78 16.88 9.81
CA ALA A 223 6.67 16.69 8.87
C ALA A 223 6.47 17.89 7.95
N ARG A 224 6.52 19.13 8.47
CA ARG A 224 6.44 20.34 7.63
C ARG A 224 7.61 20.45 6.65
N SER A 225 8.83 20.15 7.09
CA SER A 225 9.99 20.11 6.20
C SER A 225 9.86 19.02 5.15
N ALA A 226 9.32 17.85 5.50
CA ALA A 226 9.03 16.77 4.56
C ALA A 226 8.03 17.20 3.48
N VAL A 227 6.90 17.81 3.88
CA VAL A 227 5.90 18.33 2.94
C VAL A 227 6.51 19.37 2.01
N ALA A 228 7.34 20.28 2.52
CA ALA A 228 8.02 21.27 1.70
C ALA A 228 9.04 20.63 0.73
N ALA A 229 9.77 19.60 1.16
CA ALA A 229 10.72 18.88 0.31
C ALA A 229 10.00 18.09 -0.79
N ILE A 230 8.90 17.40 -0.48
CA ILE A 230 8.05 16.70 -1.44
C ILE A 230 7.49 17.71 -2.46
N ALA A 231 6.89 18.81 -2.01
CA ALA A 231 6.37 19.84 -2.91
C ALA A 231 7.46 20.51 -3.77
N GLY A 232 8.69 20.60 -3.23
CA GLY A 232 9.87 21.09 -3.93
C GLY A 232 10.40 20.15 -5.01
N SER A 233 10.18 18.84 -4.85
CA SER A 233 10.74 17.79 -5.73
C SER A 233 10.21 17.82 -7.15
N GLY A 234 8.97 18.29 -7.36
CA GLY A 234 8.29 18.19 -8.65
C GLY A 234 7.69 16.80 -8.95
N CYS A 235 7.89 15.82 -8.07
CA CYS A 235 7.23 14.53 -8.15
C CYS A 235 5.76 14.64 -7.73
N LEU A 236 4.90 13.78 -8.30
CA LEU A 236 3.50 13.69 -7.91
C LEU A 236 3.35 13.12 -6.49
N PRO A 237 2.30 13.51 -5.74
CA PRO A 237 2.05 13.02 -4.39
C PRO A 237 1.71 11.52 -4.38
N SER A 238 1.73 10.92 -3.18
CA SER A 238 1.23 9.57 -2.96
C SER A 238 -0.29 9.49 -3.21
N ARG A 239 -0.77 8.35 -3.74
CA ARG A 239 -2.19 8.09 -4.06
C ARG A 239 -3.11 8.28 -2.85
N ASP A 240 -2.68 7.80 -1.70
CA ASP A 240 -3.44 7.76 -0.44
C ASP A 240 -2.92 8.76 0.60
N GLY A 241 -1.95 9.60 0.22
CA GLY A 241 -1.28 10.54 1.13
C GLY A 241 -0.34 9.89 2.14
N THR A 242 0.02 8.61 1.99
CA THR A 242 0.99 7.95 2.88
C THR A 242 2.43 8.14 2.41
N TYR A 243 3.32 8.36 3.37
CA TYR A 243 4.75 8.58 3.15
C TYR A 243 5.56 7.82 4.21
N SER A 244 6.68 7.24 3.81
CA SER A 244 7.63 6.59 4.72
C SER A 244 8.84 7.48 4.93
N GLY A 245 9.25 7.65 6.18
CA GLY A 245 10.35 8.53 6.55
C GLY A 245 11.45 7.81 7.33
N ILE A 246 12.71 8.12 7.05
CA ILE A 246 13.89 7.60 7.74
C ILE A 246 14.64 8.78 8.35
N LEU A 247 14.77 8.77 9.68
CA LEU A 247 15.59 9.73 10.44
C LEU A 247 16.96 9.10 10.70
N THR A 248 17.99 9.64 10.05
CA THR A 248 19.37 9.11 10.13
C THR A 248 20.24 9.92 11.09
N GLY A 249 21.23 9.24 11.68
CA GLY A 249 22.31 9.84 12.45
C GLY A 249 22.14 9.84 13.98
N PRO A 250 23.24 10.06 14.72
CA PRO A 250 23.23 10.01 16.18
C PRO A 250 22.43 11.16 16.80
N GLN A 251 21.72 10.88 17.89
CA GLN A 251 20.98 11.88 18.66
C GLN A 251 21.90 13.06 19.05
N GLY A 252 21.44 14.29 18.84
CA GLY A 252 22.14 15.53 19.22
C GLY A 252 22.89 16.26 18.09
N ARG A 253 22.82 15.80 16.84
CA ARG A 253 23.44 16.47 15.67
C ARG A 253 22.42 16.76 14.57
N ASN A 254 22.84 17.46 13.50
CA ASN A 254 22.01 17.58 12.30
C ASN A 254 21.78 16.18 11.72
N ALA A 255 20.53 15.73 11.78
CA ALA A 255 20.05 14.48 11.19
C ALA A 255 19.71 14.73 9.72
N GLN A 256 20.04 13.76 8.87
CA GLN A 256 19.53 13.74 7.50
C GLN A 256 18.26 12.89 7.48
N VAL A 257 17.22 13.44 6.87
CA VAL A 257 15.94 12.76 6.73
C VAL A 257 15.75 12.36 5.29
N ILE A 258 15.30 11.13 5.10
CA ILE A 258 14.84 10.61 3.81
C ILE A 258 13.34 10.45 3.92
N VAL A 259 12.61 10.90 2.90
CA VAL A 259 11.19 10.62 2.77
C VAL A 259 10.95 9.98 1.41
N THR A 260 10.32 8.82 1.42
CA THR A 260 10.07 7.99 0.23
C THR A 260 8.59 7.64 0.12
N TRP A 261 8.10 7.58 -1.12
CA TRP A 261 6.74 7.22 -1.47
C TRP A 261 6.69 6.75 -2.92
N GLU A 262 5.54 6.22 -3.33
CA GLU A 262 5.24 5.87 -4.71
C GLU A 262 4.43 7.01 -5.34
N PRO A 263 4.98 7.76 -6.33
CA PRO A 263 4.23 8.81 -6.99
C PRO A 263 3.03 8.25 -7.77
N HIS A 264 1.84 8.82 -7.54
CA HIS A 264 0.64 8.40 -8.27
C HIS A 264 0.57 9.08 -9.64
N LEU A 265 0.67 8.30 -10.71
CA LEU A 265 0.63 8.79 -12.11
C LEU A 265 -0.78 8.77 -12.72
N GLY A 266 -1.76 8.17 -12.02
CA GLY A 266 -3.11 7.99 -12.51
C GLY A 266 -3.99 9.25 -12.41
N PRO A 267 -5.29 9.13 -12.74
CA PRO A 267 -6.26 10.18 -12.43
C PRO A 267 -6.36 10.40 -10.91
N PRO A 268 -6.96 11.51 -10.43
CA PRO A 268 -7.11 11.77 -9.01
C PRO A 268 -7.72 10.57 -8.28
N SER A 269 -7.14 10.22 -7.13
CA SER A 269 -7.62 9.08 -6.36
C SER A 269 -8.95 9.41 -5.68
N TYR A 270 -9.77 8.40 -5.40
CA TYR A 270 -11.00 8.59 -4.65
C TYR A 270 -10.75 9.23 -3.27
N PRO A 271 -9.73 8.83 -2.48
CA PRO A 271 -9.34 9.57 -1.28
C PRO A 271 -9.09 11.06 -1.52
N GLU A 272 -8.43 11.44 -2.61
CA GLU A 272 -8.23 12.84 -2.97
C GLU A 272 -9.55 13.57 -3.24
N ILE A 273 -10.48 12.92 -3.95
CA ILE A 273 -11.82 13.47 -4.22
C ILE A 273 -12.60 13.71 -2.92
N ARG A 274 -12.60 12.74 -1.99
CA ARG A 274 -13.29 12.89 -0.69
C ARG A 274 -12.75 14.09 0.09
N TRP A 275 -11.42 14.20 0.18
CA TRP A 275 -10.77 15.33 0.87
C TRP A 275 -11.02 16.67 0.17
N ALA A 276 -11.08 16.68 -1.17
CA ALA A 276 -11.43 17.86 -1.93
C ALA A 276 -12.88 18.29 -1.66
N ALA A 277 -13.84 17.35 -1.70
CA ALA A 277 -15.25 17.60 -1.40
C ALA A 277 -15.41 18.16 0.01
N GLN A 278 -14.83 17.52 1.02
CA GLN A 278 -14.92 17.96 2.43
C GLN A 278 -14.40 19.40 2.63
N ARG A 279 -13.31 19.77 1.96
CA ARG A 279 -12.70 21.10 2.10
C ARG A 279 -13.36 22.18 1.26
N ARG A 280 -13.86 21.83 0.07
CA ARG A 280 -14.38 22.79 -0.91
C ARG A 280 -15.89 22.95 -0.87
N LEU A 281 -16.60 21.94 -0.36
CA LEU A 281 -18.04 21.93 -0.28
C LEU A 281 -18.53 21.41 1.08
N PRO A 282 -18.22 22.11 2.21
CA PRO A 282 -18.67 21.67 3.53
C PRO A 282 -20.19 21.49 3.66
N SER A 283 -20.98 22.22 2.84
CA SER A 283 -22.45 22.10 2.81
C SER A 283 -22.98 20.77 2.25
N ALA A 284 -22.15 19.95 1.59
CA ALA A 284 -22.52 18.60 1.18
C ALA A 284 -22.51 17.59 2.35
N PHE A 285 -21.96 17.98 3.50
CA PHE A 285 -21.77 17.11 4.65
C PHE A 285 -22.78 17.40 5.76
N ALA A 286 -23.08 16.38 6.56
CA ALA A 286 -23.78 16.58 7.82
C ALA A 286 -22.91 17.42 8.78
N SER A 287 -23.54 18.27 9.59
CA SER A 287 -22.86 19.14 10.53
C SER A 287 -23.55 19.10 11.90
N PRO A 288 -22.95 18.45 12.93
CA PRO A 288 -21.75 17.61 12.85
C PRO A 288 -21.99 16.29 12.12
N ARG A 289 -20.91 15.65 11.65
CA ARG A 289 -20.95 14.25 11.19
C ARG A 289 -21.07 13.30 12.39
N SER A 290 -21.64 12.12 12.17
CA SER A 290 -21.83 11.11 13.23
C SER A 290 -20.53 10.36 13.55
N GLU A 291 -20.11 10.41 14.80
CA GLU A 291 -19.02 9.59 15.36
C GLU A 291 -19.50 8.22 15.84
N VAL A 292 -20.82 8.00 15.89
CA VAL A 292 -21.41 6.73 16.33
C VAL A 292 -21.77 5.92 15.08
N PRO A 293 -21.30 4.66 14.96
CA PRO A 293 -21.78 3.77 13.92
C PRO A 293 -23.30 3.61 14.04
N GLY A 294 -24.04 3.98 12.99
CA GLY A 294 -25.48 3.77 12.92
C GLY A 294 -25.79 2.34 12.48
N ARG A 295 -26.18 1.46 13.39
CA ARG A 295 -26.81 0.19 13.00
C ARG A 295 -28.23 0.49 12.50
N PRO A 296 -28.68 -0.05 11.37
CA PRO A 296 -30.06 0.09 10.94
C PRO A 296 -31.04 -0.36 12.03
N GLU A 297 -32.08 0.43 12.28
CA GLU A 297 -33.08 0.18 13.33
C GLU A 297 -34.06 -0.94 12.91
N PHE A 298 -33.58 -2.19 12.85
CA PHE A 298 -34.43 -3.35 12.53
C PHE A 298 -34.72 -4.24 13.74
N GLU A 299 -34.01 -4.07 14.86
CA GLU A 299 -34.19 -4.84 16.09
C GLU A 299 -34.44 -3.90 17.29
N HIS A 300 -35.59 -4.05 17.95
CA HIS A 300 -35.76 -3.54 19.30
C HIS A 300 -34.85 -4.33 20.23
N GLN A 301 -33.87 -3.65 20.85
CA GLN A 301 -33.01 -4.12 21.94
C GLN A 301 -31.89 -5.12 21.56
N VAL A 302 -30.71 -4.60 21.21
CA VAL A 302 -29.43 -5.15 21.73
C VAL A 302 -28.49 -3.97 22.01
N GLN A 303 -27.97 -3.92 23.25
CA GLN A 303 -26.98 -2.92 23.68
C GLN A 303 -25.73 -2.96 22.79
N SER A 304 -25.15 -1.79 22.53
CA SER A 304 -23.88 -1.65 21.81
C SER A 304 -22.77 -2.42 22.56
N SER A 305 -22.45 -3.63 22.12
CA SER A 305 -21.18 -4.25 22.49
C SER A 305 -20.09 -3.52 21.72
N GLY A 306 -19.44 -2.58 22.42
CA GLY A 306 -18.27 -1.88 21.91
C GLY A 306 -17.14 -2.89 21.69
N ASP A 307 -16.89 -3.20 20.43
CA ASP A 307 -15.57 -3.42 19.83
C ASP A 307 -15.82 -3.91 18.40
N SER A 308 -16.05 -2.97 17.47
CA SER A 308 -16.10 -3.29 16.04
C SER A 308 -14.67 -3.51 15.53
N ALA A 309 -14.28 -4.77 15.36
CA ALA A 309 -13.01 -5.09 14.72
C ALA A 309 -13.07 -4.70 13.23
N GLN A 310 -12.02 -4.03 12.76
CA GLN A 310 -11.90 -3.63 11.36
C GLN A 310 -11.17 -4.71 10.56
N VAL A 311 -11.65 -4.98 9.35
CA VAL A 311 -11.05 -5.91 8.41
C VAL A 311 -10.92 -5.13 7.11
N GLU A 312 -9.72 -4.81 6.66
CA GLU A 312 -9.58 -4.45 5.26
C GLU A 312 -9.39 -5.74 4.50
N LEU A 313 -10.42 -6.09 3.73
CA LEU A 313 -10.20 -6.82 2.50
C LEU A 313 -9.20 -5.96 1.72
N GLY A 314 -8.04 -6.50 1.33
CA GLY A 314 -7.21 -5.84 0.33
C GLY A 314 -7.99 -5.61 -0.98
N SER A 315 -7.35 -5.67 -2.12
CA SER A 315 -8.03 -6.39 -3.20
C SER A 315 -7.61 -7.82 -2.98
N PRO A 316 -8.17 -8.61 -2.01
CA PRO A 316 -7.79 -9.99 -1.98
C PRO A 316 -8.30 -10.53 -3.31
N GLY A 317 -7.41 -11.15 -4.08
CA GLY A 317 -7.87 -11.87 -5.25
C GLY A 317 -8.96 -12.84 -4.81
N ALA A 318 -9.83 -13.25 -5.73
CA ALA A 318 -10.79 -14.35 -5.48
C ALA A 318 -10.15 -15.54 -4.71
N TRP A 319 -8.85 -15.78 -4.97
CA TRP A 319 -8.01 -16.78 -4.33
C TRP A 319 -7.71 -16.54 -2.85
N ASP A 320 -7.48 -15.30 -2.42
CA ASP A 320 -7.13 -14.99 -1.03
C ASP A 320 -8.32 -15.25 -0.08
N PHE A 321 -9.55 -15.06 -0.57
CA PHE A 321 -10.78 -15.43 0.15
C PHE A 321 -11.00 -16.93 0.19
N ALA A 322 -10.79 -17.61 -0.94
CA ALA A 322 -10.90 -19.06 -1.00
C ALA A 322 -9.94 -19.73 -0.01
N GLU A 323 -8.70 -19.24 0.08
CA GLU A 323 -7.72 -19.73 1.06
C GLU A 323 -8.14 -19.39 2.50
N ALA A 324 -8.60 -18.16 2.76
CA ALA A 324 -9.04 -17.77 4.09
C ALA A 324 -10.18 -18.64 4.63
N PHE A 325 -11.09 -19.08 3.76
CA PHE A 325 -12.23 -19.94 4.13
C PHE A 325 -11.95 -21.43 4.03
N ASP A 326 -10.78 -21.87 3.61
CA ASP A 326 -10.46 -23.28 3.48
C ASP A 326 -10.56 -24.02 4.83
N GLY A 327 -11.15 -25.22 4.80
CA GLY A 327 -11.43 -26.04 5.99
C GLY A 327 -12.37 -25.41 7.02
N MET A 328 -13.11 -24.35 6.68
CA MET A 328 -14.10 -23.75 7.58
C MET A 328 -15.31 -24.66 7.75
N GLU A 329 -15.82 -24.74 8.98
CA GLU A 329 -17.07 -25.40 9.31
C GLU A 329 -17.99 -24.43 10.04
N ILE A 330 -19.25 -24.36 9.59
CA ILE A 330 -20.30 -23.51 10.18
C ILE A 330 -21.38 -24.45 10.72
N PHE A 331 -21.21 -24.92 11.95
CA PHE A 331 -22.16 -25.84 12.62
C PHE A 331 -22.86 -25.19 13.80
N PRO A 332 -23.91 -24.39 13.57
CA PRO A 332 -24.76 -23.91 14.64
C PRO A 332 -25.63 -25.02 15.23
N PHE A 333 -25.80 -25.01 16.55
CA PHE A 333 -26.74 -25.87 17.27
C PHE A 333 -28.21 -25.64 16.84
N ASP A 334 -28.51 -24.49 16.22
CA ASP A 334 -29.82 -23.97 15.83
C ASP A 334 -29.96 -23.76 14.31
N PHE A 335 -29.23 -24.53 13.49
CA PHE A 335 -29.13 -24.37 12.03
C PHE A 335 -30.47 -24.05 11.32
N GLN A 336 -31.53 -24.82 11.58
CA GLN A 336 -32.82 -24.64 10.89
C GLN A 336 -33.53 -23.33 11.27
N GLU A 337 -33.40 -22.86 12.51
CA GLU A 337 -33.97 -21.57 12.91
C GLU A 337 -33.16 -20.42 12.29
N ARG A 338 -31.82 -20.50 12.28
CA ARG A 338 -30.96 -19.51 11.60
C ARG A 338 -31.27 -19.38 10.11
N VAL A 339 -31.53 -20.49 9.41
CA VAL A 339 -31.97 -20.49 8.01
C VAL A 339 -33.30 -19.74 7.83
N LYS A 340 -34.29 -20.02 8.69
CA LYS A 340 -35.61 -19.35 8.63
C LYS A 340 -35.49 -17.86 8.92
N GLU A 341 -34.74 -17.48 9.96
CA GLU A 341 -34.48 -16.08 10.33
C GLU A 341 -33.79 -15.34 9.18
N SER A 342 -32.72 -15.91 8.62
CA SER A 342 -32.02 -15.32 7.47
C SER A 342 -32.95 -15.03 6.28
N ARG A 343 -33.81 -16.00 5.93
CA ARG A 343 -34.77 -15.86 4.83
C ARG A 343 -35.83 -14.81 5.11
N LYS A 344 -36.34 -14.77 6.36
CA LYS A 344 -37.32 -13.77 6.79
C LYS A 344 -36.73 -12.37 6.74
N ASP A 345 -35.52 -12.20 7.27
CA ASP A 345 -34.83 -10.91 7.32
C ASP A 345 -34.54 -10.41 5.91
N ARG A 346 -33.99 -11.25 5.03
CA ARG A 346 -33.75 -10.91 3.63
C ARG A 346 -35.01 -10.58 2.85
N LYS A 347 -36.11 -11.28 3.10
CA LYS A 347 -37.40 -10.98 2.45
C LYS A 347 -37.96 -9.64 2.88
N THR A 348 -37.68 -9.23 4.13
CA THR A 348 -38.23 -8.00 4.71
C THR A 348 -37.35 -6.79 4.42
N HIS A 349 -36.04 -6.95 4.51
CA HIS A 349 -35.06 -5.86 4.52
C HIS A 349 -33.96 -6.00 3.46
N GLY A 350 -33.96 -7.05 2.64
CA GLY A 350 -32.91 -7.26 1.64
C GLY A 350 -31.55 -7.54 2.28
N PHE A 351 -30.48 -7.02 1.67
CA PHE A 351 -29.12 -7.19 2.19
C PHE A 351 -28.79 -6.24 3.34
N GLU A 352 -29.57 -5.14 3.52
CA GLU A 352 -29.48 -4.23 4.68
C GLU A 352 -29.62 -4.96 6.03
N ALA A 353 -30.23 -6.15 6.05
CA ALA A 353 -30.32 -7.00 7.25
C ALA A 353 -28.98 -7.63 7.68
N ILE A 354 -28.04 -7.76 6.74
CA ILE A 354 -26.79 -8.52 6.92
C ILE A 354 -25.59 -7.58 6.94
N ALA A 355 -25.60 -6.56 6.09
CA ALA A 355 -24.59 -5.52 6.05
C ALA A 355 -25.23 -4.18 5.68
N TRP A 356 -24.50 -3.09 5.86
CA TRP A 356 -24.94 -1.77 5.43
C TRP A 356 -23.74 -0.85 5.14
N TYR A 357 -23.95 0.09 4.23
CA TYR A 357 -23.00 1.14 3.90
C TYR A 357 -23.27 2.43 4.68
N GLN A 358 -22.23 2.97 5.33
CA GLN A 358 -22.26 4.27 6.01
C GLN A 358 -21.50 5.33 5.17
N PRO A 359 -22.22 6.24 4.48
CA PRO A 359 -21.61 7.27 3.62
C PRO A 359 -20.73 8.28 4.38
N TYR A 360 -19.56 8.62 3.83
CA TYR A 360 -18.65 9.60 4.44
C TYR A 360 -19.20 11.05 4.46
N HIS A 361 -20.26 11.33 3.69
CA HIS A 361 -21.01 12.59 3.79
C HIS A 361 -21.71 12.77 5.15
N VAL A 362 -22.02 11.67 5.86
CA VAL A 362 -22.77 11.68 7.12
C VAL A 362 -21.90 11.21 8.30
N TRP A 363 -21.03 10.22 8.09
CA TRP A 363 -20.17 9.65 9.13
C TRP A 363 -18.73 10.17 9.07
N THR A 364 -18.00 10.12 10.18
CA THR A 364 -16.60 10.59 10.25
C THR A 364 -15.63 9.59 9.60
N GLU A 365 -14.35 9.96 9.47
CA GLU A 365 -13.33 9.09 8.86
C GLU A 365 -13.14 7.76 9.62
N GLU A 366 -13.47 7.76 10.91
CA GLU A 366 -13.37 6.59 11.80
C GLU A 366 -14.56 5.63 11.65
N THR A 367 -15.73 6.15 11.27
CA THR A 367 -17.01 5.43 11.29
C THR A 367 -17.69 5.25 9.94
N TRP A 368 -17.22 5.86 8.86
CA TRP A 368 -17.78 5.60 7.52
C TRP A 368 -17.25 4.29 6.93
N GLY A 369 -18.00 3.65 6.04
CA GLY A 369 -17.60 2.43 5.31
C GLY A 369 -18.66 1.34 5.36
N ILE A 370 -18.27 0.11 5.02
CA ILE A 370 -19.16 -1.05 5.00
C ILE A 370 -19.10 -1.76 6.35
N TYR A 371 -20.27 -2.07 6.90
CA TYR A 371 -20.42 -2.82 8.14
C TYR A 371 -21.17 -4.12 7.90
N PHE A 372 -20.61 -5.23 8.37
CA PHE A 372 -21.28 -6.52 8.41
C PHE A 372 -21.77 -6.82 9.81
N ASP A 373 -23.01 -7.28 9.95
CA ASP A 373 -23.45 -8.00 11.15
C ASP A 373 -22.89 -9.43 11.09
N ALA A 374 -21.92 -9.72 11.95
CA ALA A 374 -21.16 -10.96 11.91
C ALA A 374 -22.06 -12.20 12.11
N LYS A 375 -23.11 -12.09 12.94
CA LYS A 375 -24.05 -13.20 13.16
C LYS A 375 -24.95 -13.39 11.94
N LYS A 376 -25.53 -12.31 11.40
CA LYS A 376 -26.44 -12.40 10.23
C LYS A 376 -25.72 -12.88 8.98
N LEU A 377 -24.41 -12.58 8.86
CA LEU A 377 -23.58 -13.12 7.79
C LEU A 377 -23.43 -14.66 7.88
N ASP A 378 -23.17 -15.19 9.07
CA ASP A 378 -23.18 -16.63 9.30
C ASP A 378 -24.58 -17.23 9.05
N ASP A 379 -25.67 -16.54 9.45
CA ASP A 379 -27.06 -16.96 9.20
C ASP A 379 -27.32 -17.10 7.68
N LEU A 380 -26.82 -16.16 6.86
CA LEU A 380 -26.88 -16.24 5.40
C LEU A 380 -26.11 -17.46 4.87
N ALA A 381 -24.89 -17.71 5.35
CA ALA A 381 -24.12 -18.87 4.93
C ALA A 381 -24.85 -20.19 5.27
N CYS A 382 -25.51 -20.29 6.42
CA CYS A 382 -26.37 -21.42 6.74
C CYS A 382 -27.52 -21.59 5.74
N SER A 383 -28.20 -20.50 5.36
CA SER A 383 -29.27 -20.54 4.35
C SER A 383 -28.76 -21.06 3.00
N LEU A 384 -27.57 -20.62 2.57
CA LEU A 384 -26.94 -21.11 1.32
C LEU A 384 -26.57 -22.59 1.39
N ILE A 385 -26.09 -23.08 2.54
CA ILE A 385 -25.82 -24.51 2.74
C ILE A 385 -27.11 -25.33 2.59
N ASP A 386 -28.24 -24.83 3.11
CA ASP A 386 -29.54 -25.48 2.95
C ASP A 386 -29.98 -25.49 1.48
N ASP A 387 -29.78 -24.39 0.76
CA ASP A 387 -30.10 -24.28 -0.66
C ASP A 387 -29.21 -25.17 -1.54
N PHE A 388 -27.94 -25.35 -1.18
CA PHE A 388 -27.03 -26.30 -1.84
C PHE A 388 -27.57 -27.73 -1.75
N LYS A 389 -28.09 -28.13 -0.59
CA LYS A 389 -28.70 -29.45 -0.38
C LYS A 389 -29.97 -29.59 -1.22
N THR A 390 -30.86 -28.61 -1.16
CA THR A 390 -32.12 -28.61 -1.91
C THR A 390 -31.88 -28.66 -3.43
N ASN A 391 -30.89 -27.93 -3.93
CA ASN A 391 -30.56 -27.84 -5.37
C ASN A 391 -29.52 -28.87 -5.82
N ARG A 392 -29.13 -29.83 -4.97
CA ARG A 392 -28.17 -30.91 -5.26
C ARG A 392 -26.84 -30.38 -5.80
N VAL A 393 -26.31 -29.31 -5.21
CA VAL A 393 -24.97 -28.79 -5.52
C VAL A 393 -23.92 -29.78 -5.03
N HIS A 394 -23.24 -30.46 -5.95
CA HIS A 394 -22.15 -31.37 -5.62
C HIS A 394 -20.91 -30.59 -5.16
N GLY A 395 -20.35 -30.96 -4.01
CA GLY A 395 -19.24 -30.22 -3.39
C GLY A 395 -19.65 -28.92 -2.71
N GLY A 396 -20.95 -28.69 -2.45
CA GLY A 396 -21.42 -27.55 -1.66
C GLY A 396 -20.86 -27.58 -0.23
N SER A 397 -19.73 -26.92 -0.01
CA SER A 397 -19.02 -26.87 1.27
C SER A 397 -19.40 -25.63 2.09
N HIS A 398 -19.10 -25.66 3.38
CA HIS A 398 -19.23 -24.49 4.25
C HIS A 398 -18.33 -23.34 3.79
N SER A 399 -17.12 -23.64 3.30
CA SER A 399 -16.22 -22.66 2.70
C SER A 399 -16.84 -21.96 1.48
N LEU A 400 -17.50 -22.71 0.59
CA LEU A 400 -18.17 -22.13 -0.58
C LEU A 400 -19.36 -21.26 -0.15
N ALA A 401 -20.14 -21.71 0.84
CA ALA A 401 -21.24 -20.92 1.37
C ALA A 401 -20.75 -19.62 2.05
N ALA A 402 -19.64 -19.66 2.80
CA ALA A 402 -19.01 -18.48 3.39
C ALA A 402 -18.51 -17.51 2.33
N LEU A 403 -17.82 -18.02 1.29
CA LEU A 403 -17.36 -17.22 0.16
C LEU A 403 -18.52 -16.50 -0.54
N LEU A 404 -19.61 -17.21 -0.84
CA LEU A 404 -20.78 -16.61 -1.49
C LEU A 404 -21.52 -15.64 -0.56
N ALA A 405 -21.73 -16.00 0.71
CA ALA A 405 -22.41 -15.13 1.68
C ALA A 405 -21.67 -13.80 1.82
N PHE A 406 -20.35 -13.86 2.04
CA PHE A 406 -19.53 -12.67 2.18
C PHE A 406 -19.43 -11.88 0.88
N GLY A 407 -19.08 -12.54 -0.23
CA GLY A 407 -18.78 -11.85 -1.48
C GLY A 407 -20.00 -11.23 -2.16
N LEU A 408 -21.17 -11.88 -2.11
CA LEU A 408 -22.42 -11.31 -2.65
C LEU A 408 -22.80 -10.05 -1.87
N VAL A 409 -22.78 -10.11 -0.54
CA VAL A 409 -23.13 -8.98 0.32
C VAL A 409 -22.10 -7.86 0.19
N TYR A 410 -20.80 -8.19 0.17
CA TYR A 410 -19.74 -7.20 -0.05
C TYR A 410 -19.89 -6.46 -1.38
N ALA A 411 -20.15 -7.19 -2.47
CA ALA A 411 -20.32 -6.60 -3.79
C ALA A 411 -21.55 -5.68 -3.89
N HIS A 412 -22.63 -6.04 -3.18
CA HIS A 412 -23.81 -5.20 -3.01
C HIS A 412 -23.45 -3.91 -2.25
N GLU A 413 -22.85 -3.99 -1.07
CA GLU A 413 -22.51 -2.81 -0.27
C GLU A 413 -21.46 -1.90 -0.94
N LEU A 414 -20.50 -2.50 -1.65
CA LEU A 414 -19.51 -1.76 -2.44
C LEU A 414 -20.16 -0.96 -3.58
N PHE A 415 -21.33 -1.37 -4.07
CA PHE A 415 -22.07 -0.59 -5.06
C PHE A 415 -22.53 0.75 -4.50
N HIS A 416 -23.06 0.81 -3.28
CA HIS A 416 -23.42 2.07 -2.62
C HIS A 416 -22.21 2.99 -2.45
N ALA A 417 -21.05 2.42 -2.12
CA ALA A 417 -19.81 3.18 -2.06
C ALA A 417 -19.40 3.76 -3.43
N LYS A 418 -19.59 3.00 -4.53
CA LYS A 418 -19.38 3.51 -5.90
C LYS A 418 -20.36 4.62 -6.26
N VAL A 419 -21.61 4.51 -5.84
CA VAL A 419 -22.63 5.56 -6.02
C VAL A 419 -22.22 6.84 -5.30
N GLU A 420 -21.78 6.75 -4.04
CA GLU A 420 -21.27 7.89 -3.29
C GLU A 420 -20.03 8.49 -3.95
N ALA A 421 -19.10 7.67 -4.44
CA ALA A 421 -17.92 8.13 -5.15
C ALA A 421 -18.27 8.91 -6.44
N ALA A 422 -19.22 8.40 -7.23
CA ALA A 422 -19.70 9.05 -8.43
C ALA A 422 -20.36 10.40 -8.12
N LEU A 423 -21.19 10.45 -7.07
CA LEU A 423 -21.80 11.68 -6.59
C LEU A 423 -20.72 12.68 -6.14
N SER A 424 -19.75 12.24 -5.34
CA SER A 424 -18.62 13.08 -4.88
C SER A 424 -17.87 13.74 -6.04
N TRP A 425 -17.60 12.97 -7.09
CA TRP A 425 -16.99 13.50 -8.31
C TRP A 425 -17.87 14.55 -8.99
N GLN A 426 -19.18 14.32 -9.07
CA GLN A 426 -20.10 15.32 -9.62
C GLN A 426 -20.23 16.57 -8.73
N GLU A 427 -20.17 16.41 -7.41
CA GLU A 427 -20.24 17.50 -6.45
C GLU A 427 -19.06 18.45 -6.57
N ILE A 428 -17.83 17.92 -6.67
CA ILE A 428 -16.64 18.78 -6.82
C ILE A 428 -16.65 19.54 -8.15
N ASN A 429 -17.17 18.92 -9.22
CA ASN A 429 -17.27 19.55 -10.54
C ASN A 429 -18.36 20.61 -10.60
N ALA A 430 -19.50 20.38 -9.95
CA ALA A 430 -20.62 21.31 -9.93
C ALA A 430 -20.57 22.33 -8.78
N LEU A 431 -19.72 22.09 -7.77
CA LEU A 431 -19.72 22.78 -6.47
C LEU A 431 -21.12 22.85 -5.85
N GLN A 432 -21.85 21.73 -5.90
CA GLN A 432 -23.23 21.61 -5.42
C GLN A 432 -23.41 20.33 -4.60
N PRO A 433 -24.19 20.36 -3.50
CA PRO A 433 -24.41 19.20 -2.62
C PRO A 433 -25.40 18.22 -3.27
N ARG A 434 -24.91 17.36 -4.15
CA ARG A 434 -25.71 16.42 -4.93
C ARG A 434 -26.05 15.15 -4.15
N HIS A 435 -25.14 14.67 -3.30
CA HIS A 435 -25.35 13.44 -2.52
C HIS A 435 -26.57 13.57 -1.60
N GLN A 436 -26.66 14.63 -0.80
CA GLN A 436 -27.80 14.85 0.09
C GLN A 436 -29.12 14.99 -0.68
N ARG A 437 -29.09 15.71 -1.81
CA ARG A 437 -30.26 15.90 -2.67
C ARG A 437 -30.73 14.58 -3.26
N TYR A 438 -29.80 13.77 -3.76
CA TYR A 438 -30.07 12.45 -4.30
C TYR A 438 -30.65 11.53 -3.23
N ASN A 439 -29.96 11.41 -2.08
CA ASN A 439 -30.40 10.56 -0.97
C ASN A 439 -31.85 10.89 -0.56
N LYS A 440 -32.15 12.18 -0.35
CA LYS A 440 -33.49 12.61 0.08
C LYS A 440 -34.56 12.42 -1.00
N ASN A 441 -34.30 12.87 -2.23
CA ASN A 441 -35.35 13.01 -3.24
C ASN A 441 -35.48 11.80 -4.16
N VAL A 442 -34.50 10.89 -4.14
CA VAL A 442 -34.50 9.68 -4.97
C VAL A 442 -34.44 8.45 -4.08
N TYR A 443 -33.32 8.22 -3.39
CA TYR A 443 -33.10 6.97 -2.65
C TYR A 443 -34.19 6.73 -1.60
N GLN A 444 -34.37 7.67 -0.67
CA GLN A 444 -35.42 7.58 0.36
C GLN A 444 -36.84 7.68 -0.20
N ALA A 445 -37.02 8.44 -1.29
CA ALA A 445 -38.35 8.63 -1.90
C ALA A 445 -38.84 7.41 -2.68
N LEU A 446 -37.92 6.55 -3.15
CA LEU A 446 -38.20 5.32 -3.89
C LEU A 446 -38.03 4.07 -3.03
N ARG A 447 -37.72 4.22 -1.74
CA ARG A 447 -37.55 3.12 -0.79
C ARG A 447 -38.72 2.13 -0.86
N GLU A 448 -38.39 0.84 -0.93
CA GLU A 448 -39.33 -0.29 -1.01
C GLU A 448 -40.27 -0.26 -2.24
N THR A 449 -39.87 0.40 -3.32
CA THR A 449 -40.60 0.39 -4.61
C THR A 449 -39.81 -0.33 -5.71
N PRO A 450 -40.46 -0.92 -6.73
CA PRO A 450 -39.76 -1.50 -7.88
C PRO A 450 -38.88 -0.51 -8.65
N GLU A 451 -39.14 0.79 -8.51
CA GLU A 451 -38.33 1.87 -9.09
C GLU A 451 -37.08 2.22 -8.28
N TRP A 452 -36.80 1.52 -7.17
CA TRP A 452 -35.61 1.72 -6.36
C TRP A 452 -34.36 1.15 -7.04
N LEU A 453 -33.93 1.83 -8.11
CA LEU A 453 -32.89 1.33 -9.00
C LEU A 453 -31.53 1.13 -8.33
N GLU A 454 -31.21 1.85 -7.25
CA GLU A 454 -29.95 1.65 -6.54
C GLU A 454 -29.86 0.23 -5.97
N GLU A 455 -30.90 -0.25 -5.30
CA GLU A 455 -30.93 -1.61 -4.72
C GLU A 455 -30.96 -2.70 -5.80
N ALA A 456 -31.72 -2.47 -6.87
CA ALA A 456 -31.74 -3.38 -8.01
C ALA A 456 -30.33 -3.55 -8.60
N LEU A 457 -29.62 -2.43 -8.80
CA LEU A 457 -28.28 -2.42 -9.37
C LEU A 457 -27.20 -2.87 -8.39
N ALA A 458 -27.40 -2.72 -7.08
CA ALA A 458 -26.55 -3.30 -6.04
C ALA A 458 -26.63 -4.83 -6.08
N ASN A 459 -27.83 -5.41 -6.15
CA ASN A 459 -28.02 -6.84 -6.35
C ASN A 459 -27.50 -7.34 -7.71
N TRP A 460 -27.65 -6.54 -8.78
CA TRP A 460 -27.01 -6.86 -10.05
C TRP A 460 -25.49 -6.89 -9.92
N SER A 461 -24.90 -5.97 -9.16
CA SER A 461 -23.45 -5.94 -8.92
C SER A 461 -22.97 -7.17 -8.14
N ALA A 462 -23.78 -7.69 -7.22
CA ALA A 462 -23.53 -8.96 -6.55
C ALA A 462 -23.55 -10.15 -7.53
N TRP A 463 -24.54 -10.19 -8.44
CA TRP A 463 -24.59 -11.19 -9.51
C TRP A 463 -23.39 -11.08 -10.47
N ASP A 464 -23.03 -9.87 -10.89
CA ASP A 464 -21.91 -9.61 -11.80
C ASP A 464 -20.59 -10.04 -11.16
N TRP A 465 -20.37 -9.72 -9.88
CA TRP A 465 -19.24 -10.23 -9.08
C TRP A 465 -19.18 -11.76 -9.11
N PHE A 466 -20.30 -12.42 -8.83
CA PHE A 466 -20.39 -13.89 -8.85
C PHE A 466 -20.01 -14.45 -10.22
N LYS A 467 -20.36 -13.75 -11.31
CA LYS A 467 -20.08 -14.15 -12.69
C LYS A 467 -18.69 -13.76 -13.21
N THR A 468 -17.87 -13.04 -12.44
CA THR A 468 -16.50 -12.71 -12.86
C THR A 468 -15.66 -13.97 -13.08
N GLN A 469 -14.72 -13.91 -14.04
CA GLN A 469 -13.89 -15.04 -14.41
C GLN A 469 -13.09 -15.61 -13.22
N ASP A 470 -12.54 -14.73 -12.37
CA ASP A 470 -11.74 -15.14 -11.22
C ASP A 470 -12.58 -15.88 -10.17
N ILE A 471 -13.80 -15.40 -9.90
CA ILE A 471 -14.72 -16.05 -8.95
C ILE A 471 -15.22 -17.37 -9.52
N GLN A 472 -15.58 -17.42 -10.80
CA GLN A 472 -15.98 -18.66 -11.45
C GLN A 472 -14.85 -19.69 -11.47
N ALA A 473 -13.59 -19.27 -11.65
CA ALA A 473 -12.44 -20.16 -11.55
C ALA A 473 -12.27 -20.77 -10.15
N VAL A 474 -12.50 -20.00 -9.09
CA VAL A 474 -12.52 -20.50 -7.71
C VAL A 474 -13.69 -21.48 -7.50
N ILE A 475 -14.90 -21.09 -7.90
CA ILE A 475 -16.11 -21.90 -7.74
C ILE A 475 -15.97 -23.25 -8.44
N ASN A 476 -15.46 -23.28 -9.67
CA ASN A 476 -15.25 -24.50 -10.45
C ASN A 476 -14.23 -25.46 -9.80
N ARG A 477 -13.36 -24.97 -8.90
CA ARG A 477 -12.49 -25.84 -8.09
C ARG A 477 -13.19 -26.37 -6.84
N MET A 478 -14.10 -25.59 -6.27
CA MET A 478 -14.81 -25.94 -5.04
C MET A 478 -16.07 -26.79 -5.29
N SER A 479 -16.69 -26.68 -6.47
CA SER A 479 -17.90 -27.40 -6.86
C SER A 479 -17.78 -27.94 -8.29
N SER A 480 -18.32 -29.14 -8.52
CA SER A 480 -18.28 -29.82 -9.81
C SER A 480 -19.48 -29.53 -10.72
N ASN A 481 -20.44 -28.69 -10.30
CA ASN A 481 -21.64 -28.39 -11.09
C ASN A 481 -22.13 -26.94 -10.92
N ALA A 482 -21.48 -26.01 -11.62
CA ALA A 482 -21.70 -24.56 -11.52
C ALA A 482 -23.13 -24.11 -11.88
N ASP A 483 -23.81 -24.79 -12.81
CA ASP A 483 -25.18 -24.43 -13.21
C ASP A 483 -26.19 -24.55 -12.06
N CYS A 484 -25.95 -25.45 -11.09
CA CYS A 484 -26.79 -25.53 -9.90
C CYS A 484 -26.58 -24.34 -8.96
N LEU A 485 -25.36 -23.77 -8.92
CA LEU A 485 -25.05 -22.60 -8.10
C LEU A 485 -25.70 -21.34 -8.63
N ASP A 486 -25.79 -21.18 -9.96
CA ASP A 486 -26.53 -20.08 -10.59
C ASP A 486 -27.96 -20.01 -10.06
N ARG A 487 -28.67 -21.14 -10.06
CA ARG A 487 -30.04 -21.21 -9.54
C ARG A 487 -30.14 -20.85 -8.06
N VAL A 488 -29.15 -21.24 -7.25
CA VAL A 488 -29.11 -20.89 -5.83
C VAL A 488 -28.94 -19.39 -5.64
N VAL A 489 -28.00 -18.77 -6.36
CA VAL A 489 -27.75 -17.33 -6.27
C VAL A 489 -28.94 -16.53 -6.82
N GLU A 490 -29.51 -16.94 -7.96
CA GLU A 490 -30.71 -16.30 -8.52
C GLU A 490 -31.89 -16.36 -7.54
N ALA A 491 -32.21 -17.54 -7.00
CA ALA A 491 -33.27 -17.70 -6.00
C ALA A 491 -32.99 -16.88 -4.73
N SER A 492 -31.71 -16.71 -4.38
CA SER A 492 -31.30 -15.89 -3.26
C SER A 492 -31.62 -14.40 -3.51
N LEU A 493 -31.27 -13.88 -4.68
CA LEU A 493 -31.56 -12.49 -5.05
C LEU A 493 -33.07 -12.24 -5.21
N ASP A 494 -33.80 -13.20 -5.79
CA ASP A 494 -35.25 -13.15 -6.01
C ASP A 494 -36.08 -13.16 -4.71
N LEU A 495 -35.49 -13.57 -3.57
CA LEU A 495 -36.17 -13.54 -2.27
C LEU A 495 -36.31 -12.12 -1.69
N SER A 496 -35.52 -11.17 -2.17
CA SER A 496 -35.41 -9.82 -1.61
C SER A 496 -36.69 -8.97 -1.81
N PRO A 497 -36.90 -7.87 -1.06
CA PRO A 497 -38.10 -7.02 -1.21
C PRO A 497 -38.13 -6.24 -2.53
N PRO A 498 -39.24 -5.53 -2.85
CA PRO A 498 -39.31 -4.63 -3.99
C PRO A 498 -38.17 -3.60 -4.00
N GLY A 499 -37.65 -3.33 -5.20
CA GLY A 499 -36.40 -2.60 -5.43
C GLY A 499 -35.23 -3.57 -5.60
N TYR A 500 -35.06 -4.52 -4.67
CA TYR A 500 -33.96 -5.47 -4.66
C TYR A 500 -34.18 -6.64 -5.64
N GLN A 501 -35.40 -7.18 -5.69
CA GLN A 501 -35.72 -8.35 -6.53
C GLN A 501 -35.71 -8.04 -8.04
N GLU A 502 -35.80 -6.77 -8.43
CA GLU A 502 -35.74 -6.30 -9.81
C GLU A 502 -34.30 -6.26 -10.37
N TRP A 503 -33.36 -6.96 -9.73
CA TRP A 503 -31.92 -6.95 -10.06
C TRP A 503 -31.60 -7.25 -11.54
N ARG A 504 -32.42 -8.06 -12.23
CA ARG A 504 -32.24 -8.36 -13.67
C ARG A 504 -32.34 -7.12 -14.56
N LEU A 505 -32.89 -6.00 -14.07
CA LEU A 505 -32.87 -4.71 -14.76
C LEU A 505 -31.44 -4.22 -15.05
N GLY A 506 -30.43 -4.62 -14.25
CA GLY A 506 -29.03 -4.26 -14.46
C GLY A 506 -28.42 -4.80 -15.76
N ARG A 507 -29.05 -5.79 -16.41
CA ARG A 507 -28.65 -6.23 -17.75
C ARG A 507 -28.91 -5.18 -18.84
N GLN A 508 -29.83 -4.25 -18.59
CA GLN A 508 -30.29 -3.31 -19.60
C GLN A 508 -29.46 -2.01 -19.52
N PRO A 509 -28.78 -1.58 -20.61
CA PRO A 509 -28.06 -0.30 -20.62
C PRO A 509 -28.96 0.91 -20.31
N GLY A 510 -30.24 0.83 -20.67
CA GLY A 510 -31.24 1.85 -20.36
C GLY A 510 -31.44 2.08 -18.85
N THR A 511 -31.34 1.02 -18.03
CA THR A 511 -31.45 1.12 -16.57
C THR A 511 -30.29 1.92 -15.99
N TRP A 512 -29.06 1.60 -16.39
CA TRP A 512 -27.86 2.32 -15.98
C TRP A 512 -27.92 3.80 -16.36
N ARG A 513 -28.39 4.09 -17.57
CA ARG A 513 -28.62 5.46 -18.02
C ARG A 513 -29.67 6.16 -17.16
N ALA A 514 -30.79 5.51 -16.88
CA ALA A 514 -31.84 6.06 -16.03
C ALA A 514 -31.30 6.39 -14.63
N PHE A 515 -30.58 5.46 -14.02
CA PHE A 515 -29.99 5.60 -12.71
C PHE A 515 -28.95 6.74 -12.66
N ALA A 516 -28.04 6.82 -13.64
CA ALA A 516 -27.07 7.92 -13.71
C ALA A 516 -27.74 9.31 -13.85
N ASN A 517 -28.89 9.38 -14.53
CA ASN A 517 -29.70 10.60 -14.59
C ASN A 517 -30.40 10.91 -13.25
N GLN A 518 -30.84 9.90 -12.50
CA GLN A 518 -31.35 10.10 -11.14
C GLN A 518 -30.26 10.69 -10.23
N LEU A 519 -29.04 10.15 -10.28
CA LEU A 519 -27.88 10.68 -9.54
C LEU A 519 -27.59 12.15 -9.90
N SER A 520 -27.48 12.45 -11.20
CA SER A 520 -27.11 13.81 -11.63
C SER A 520 -28.21 14.84 -11.40
N SER A 521 -29.49 14.46 -11.49
CA SER A 521 -30.60 15.41 -11.37
C SER A 521 -31.18 15.50 -9.96
N GLY A 522 -30.93 14.49 -9.11
CA GLY A 522 -31.59 14.32 -7.82
C GLY A 522 -33.11 14.28 -7.95
N LYS A 523 -33.63 13.69 -9.04
CA LYS A 523 -35.06 13.51 -9.31
C LYS A 523 -35.35 12.02 -9.56
N PRO A 524 -36.46 11.48 -9.03
CA PRO A 524 -36.76 10.05 -9.14
C PRO A 524 -37.18 9.62 -10.56
N LYS A 525 -37.78 10.54 -11.34
CA LYS A 525 -38.21 10.28 -12.71
C LYS A 525 -37.49 11.21 -13.69
N ILE A 526 -37.06 10.65 -14.82
CA ILE A 526 -36.60 11.44 -15.97
C ILE A 526 -37.83 12.10 -16.60
N SER A 527 -37.77 13.39 -16.89
CA SER A 527 -38.87 14.11 -17.55
C SER A 527 -39.16 13.51 -18.94
N PRO A 528 -40.42 13.13 -19.26
CA PRO A 528 -40.78 12.69 -20.61
C PRO A 528 -40.63 13.82 -21.65
N PRO A 529 -40.31 13.55 -22.93
CA PRO A 529 -40.10 12.25 -23.59
C PRO A 529 -38.63 12.08 -24.04
N GLY A 530 -37.66 12.32 -23.15
CA GLY A 530 -36.24 12.22 -23.48
C GLY A 530 -35.65 10.84 -23.19
N ILE A 531 -34.90 10.28 -24.13
CA ILE A 531 -33.82 9.34 -23.78
C ILE A 531 -32.93 10.10 -22.78
N GLY A 532 -32.71 9.54 -21.58
CA GLY A 532 -31.87 10.18 -20.57
C GLY A 532 -30.49 10.56 -21.13
N MET A 533 -29.80 11.51 -20.48
CA MET A 533 -28.46 11.88 -20.95
C MET A 533 -27.54 10.65 -20.89
N PRO A 534 -26.64 10.44 -21.88
CA PRO A 534 -25.76 9.28 -21.94
C PRO A 534 -24.58 9.43 -20.98
N ILE A 535 -24.88 9.47 -19.67
CA ILE A 535 -23.92 9.70 -18.59
C ILE A 535 -23.75 8.49 -17.69
N GLU A 536 -24.20 7.30 -18.13
CA GLU A 536 -23.96 6.02 -17.45
C GLU A 536 -22.47 5.73 -17.21
N SER A 537 -21.57 6.39 -17.96
CA SER A 537 -20.13 6.26 -17.78
C SER A 537 -19.60 6.78 -16.44
N VAL A 538 -20.42 7.52 -15.69
CA VAL A 538 -20.07 7.97 -14.33
C VAL A 538 -20.10 6.84 -13.30
N LEU A 539 -20.75 5.72 -13.63
CA LEU A 539 -20.82 4.51 -12.80
C LEU A 539 -20.19 3.30 -13.49
N THR A 540 -20.25 3.25 -14.82
CA THR A 540 -19.85 2.08 -15.62
C THR A 540 -18.70 2.45 -16.56
N GLY A 541 -17.66 1.61 -16.65
CA GLY A 541 -16.49 1.87 -17.51
C GLY A 541 -15.37 2.67 -16.85
N PRO A 542 -14.42 3.22 -17.65
CA PRO A 542 -13.27 3.94 -17.11
C PRO A 542 -13.70 5.23 -16.41
N LEU A 543 -13.60 5.24 -15.09
CA LEU A 543 -13.92 6.40 -14.27
C LEU A 543 -12.87 7.51 -14.50
N SER A 544 -13.30 8.76 -14.37
CA SER A 544 -12.39 9.93 -14.41
C SER A 544 -11.50 10.06 -13.17
N TYR A 545 -11.57 9.08 -12.28
CA TYR A 545 -10.86 9.01 -11.02
C TYR A 545 -10.50 7.57 -10.71
N ASP A 546 -9.46 7.41 -9.90
CA ASP A 546 -8.98 6.10 -9.47
C ASP A 546 -9.73 5.68 -8.20
N PHE A 547 -10.67 4.74 -8.37
CA PHE A 547 -11.40 4.10 -7.28
C PHE A 547 -10.93 2.66 -7.11
N LEU A 548 -10.47 2.33 -5.90
CA LEU A 548 -10.17 0.96 -5.50
C LEU A 548 -11.15 0.51 -4.42
N ALA A 549 -11.49 -0.78 -4.42
CA ALA A 549 -12.35 -1.36 -3.39
C ALA A 549 -11.73 -1.22 -1.98
N THR A 550 -10.40 -1.21 -1.89
CA THR A 550 -9.61 -0.94 -0.67
C THR A 550 -9.75 0.48 -0.15
N ASP A 551 -10.26 1.42 -0.95
CA ASP A 551 -10.51 2.78 -0.46
C ASP A 551 -11.69 2.82 0.53
N ILE A 552 -12.51 1.75 0.57
CA ILE A 552 -13.70 1.65 1.41
C ILE A 552 -13.40 0.77 2.63
N PRO A 553 -13.41 1.34 3.85
CA PRO A 553 -13.16 0.55 5.06
C PRO A 553 -14.28 -0.49 5.27
N VAL A 554 -13.91 -1.71 5.66
CA VAL A 554 -14.85 -2.79 5.99
C VAL A 554 -14.73 -3.16 7.47
N ARG A 555 -15.86 -3.38 8.14
CA ARG A 555 -15.95 -3.62 9.58
C ARG A 555 -16.96 -4.70 9.91
N PHE A 556 -16.75 -5.38 11.04
CA PHE A 556 -17.68 -6.35 11.58
C PHE A 556 -18.27 -5.85 12.90
N ALA A 557 -19.58 -5.95 13.03
CA ALA A 557 -20.34 -5.72 14.24
C ALA A 557 -20.75 -7.07 14.85
N GLY A 558 -20.40 -7.28 16.12
CA GLY A 558 -20.66 -8.53 16.82
C GLY A 558 -19.62 -9.63 16.53
N GLN A 559 -19.96 -10.85 16.92
CA GLN A 559 -19.13 -12.06 16.76
C GLN A 559 -19.76 -13.00 15.73
N GLY A 560 -18.91 -13.69 14.97
CA GLY A 560 -19.35 -14.65 13.95
C GLY A 560 -18.16 -15.42 13.38
N ILE A 561 -18.40 -16.66 12.98
CA ILE A 561 -17.36 -17.60 12.52
C ILE A 561 -16.66 -17.05 11.28
N ILE A 562 -17.42 -16.49 10.33
CA ILE A 562 -16.85 -15.91 9.10
C ILE A 562 -15.98 -14.69 9.43
N ALA A 563 -16.49 -13.80 10.29
CA ALA A 563 -15.77 -12.60 10.71
C ALA A 563 -14.47 -12.94 11.45
N ASP A 564 -14.53 -13.87 12.40
CA ASP A 564 -13.38 -14.33 13.19
C ASP A 564 -12.32 -14.98 12.29
N ARG A 565 -12.75 -15.76 11.29
CA ARG A 565 -11.84 -16.35 10.30
C ARG A 565 -11.13 -15.28 9.46
N LEU A 566 -11.88 -14.33 8.91
CA LEU A 566 -11.31 -13.23 8.12
C LEU A 566 -10.33 -12.38 8.94
N GLN A 567 -10.63 -12.17 10.22
CA GLN A 567 -9.76 -11.42 11.13
C GLN A 567 -8.50 -12.19 11.54
N SER A 568 -8.57 -13.52 11.60
CA SER A 568 -7.46 -14.39 12.01
C SER A 568 -6.59 -14.89 10.85
N HIS A 569 -6.94 -14.56 9.61
CA HIS A 569 -6.16 -14.97 8.44
C HIS A 569 -5.23 -13.84 7.93
N PRO A 570 -3.92 -14.09 7.72
CA PRO A 570 -2.97 -13.04 7.31
C PRO A 570 -3.30 -12.34 5.99
N ALA A 571 -3.94 -13.04 5.05
CA ALA A 571 -4.32 -12.49 3.75
C ALA A 571 -5.46 -11.45 3.86
N THR A 572 -6.33 -11.59 4.85
CA THR A 572 -7.57 -10.79 5.00
C THR A 572 -7.55 -9.86 6.20
N PHE A 573 -6.71 -10.09 7.20
CA PHE A 573 -6.40 -9.09 8.24
C PHE A 573 -5.71 -7.89 7.58
N ASN A 574 -5.92 -6.65 8.00
CA ASN A 574 -5.14 -5.53 7.44
C ASN A 574 -4.32 -4.81 8.49
N VAL A 575 -4.99 -4.00 9.30
CA VAL A 575 -4.36 -3.20 10.33
C VAL A 575 -5.03 -3.48 11.67
N PRO A 576 -4.24 -3.63 12.74
CA PRO A 576 -4.78 -3.69 14.09
C PRO A 576 -5.42 -2.35 14.47
N GLN A 577 -6.40 -2.40 15.36
CA GLN A 577 -6.82 -1.21 16.07
C GLN A 577 -5.64 -0.62 16.85
N ARG A 578 -5.69 0.68 17.14
CA ARG A 578 -4.66 1.33 17.94
C ARG A 578 -4.47 0.67 19.30
N ARG A 579 -5.55 0.26 19.96
CA ARG A 579 -5.46 -0.44 21.27
C ARG A 579 -4.75 -1.78 21.16
N GLU A 580 -4.99 -2.52 20.08
CA GLU A 580 -4.29 -3.77 19.78
C GLU A 580 -2.79 -3.52 19.54
N MET A 581 -2.45 -2.42 18.85
CA MET A 581 -1.05 -1.98 18.69
C MET A 581 -0.37 -1.62 20.02
N GLU A 582 -1.07 -0.94 20.92
CA GLU A 582 -0.54 -0.65 22.26
C GLU A 582 -0.28 -1.94 23.05
N ARG A 583 -1.18 -2.93 22.98
CA ARG A 583 -0.98 -4.27 23.57
C ARG A 583 0.21 -4.99 22.94
N ALA A 584 0.32 -4.93 21.61
CA ALA A 584 1.43 -5.54 20.89
C ALA A 584 2.79 -4.91 21.24
N LEU A 585 2.86 -3.58 21.34
CA LEU A 585 4.07 -2.89 21.80
C LEU A 585 4.46 -3.33 23.23
N ARG A 586 3.50 -3.48 24.14
CA ARG A 586 3.77 -4.04 25.48
C ARG A 586 4.23 -5.50 25.44
N HIS A 587 3.64 -6.33 24.56
CA HIS A 587 4.06 -7.72 24.36
C HIS A 587 5.55 -7.80 23.96
N PHE A 588 6.02 -6.88 23.11
CA PHE A 588 7.44 -6.75 22.74
C PHE A 588 8.30 -5.98 23.74
N ARG A 589 7.78 -5.72 24.96
CA ARG A 589 8.46 -5.03 26.06
C ARG A 589 8.81 -3.57 25.77
N HIS A 590 8.07 -2.91 24.87
CA HIS A 590 8.18 -1.46 24.69
C HIS A 590 7.46 -0.74 25.83
N SER A 591 8.06 0.36 26.30
CA SER A 591 7.47 1.24 27.31
C SER A 591 7.10 2.59 26.72
N LEU A 592 5.99 3.15 27.19
CA LEU A 592 5.56 4.50 26.80
C LEU A 592 6.52 5.53 27.39
N ASP A 593 7.13 6.35 26.53
CA ASP A 593 8.03 7.42 26.93
C ASP A 593 7.20 8.66 27.31
N ALA A 594 7.01 8.89 28.61
CA ALA A 594 6.25 10.04 29.13
C ALA A 594 6.84 11.40 28.73
N SER A 595 8.12 11.45 28.33
CA SER A 595 8.79 12.67 27.87
C SER A 595 8.64 12.89 26.35
N GLY A 596 8.19 11.87 25.62
CA GLY A 596 8.09 11.83 24.17
C GLY A 596 6.67 11.61 23.69
N GLY A 597 5.97 12.68 23.34
CA GLY A 597 4.65 12.62 22.72
C GLY A 597 4.01 14.00 22.75
N LYS A 598 3.88 14.64 21.60
CA LYS A 598 3.17 15.92 21.44
C LYS A 598 2.39 15.89 20.14
N GLY A 599 1.16 16.41 20.16
CA GLY A 599 0.28 16.48 19.00
C GLY A 599 -0.48 15.18 18.69
N GLY A 600 -0.91 14.41 19.71
CA GLY A 600 -1.70 13.18 19.52
C GLY A 600 -0.89 11.91 19.27
N HIS A 601 0.42 11.99 19.00
CA HIS A 601 1.26 10.81 18.82
C HIS A 601 1.94 10.37 20.13
N GLN A 602 2.01 9.06 20.38
CA GLN A 602 2.70 8.45 21.53
C GLN A 602 4.03 7.83 21.10
N LYS A 603 5.13 8.13 21.82
CA LYS A 603 6.42 7.49 21.59
C LYS A 603 6.59 6.26 22.49
N TRP A 604 6.91 5.14 21.89
CA TRP A 604 7.17 3.87 22.56
C TRP A 604 8.64 3.50 22.38
N THR A 605 9.35 3.17 23.45
CA THR A 605 10.78 2.83 23.41
C THR A 605 10.98 1.36 23.74
N GLY A 606 11.69 0.65 22.86
CA GLY A 606 11.98 -0.78 22.99
C GLY A 606 13.21 -1.08 23.85
N PRO A 607 13.44 -2.38 24.17
CA PRO A 607 14.62 -2.83 24.91
C PRO A 607 15.95 -2.59 24.17
N ASP A 608 15.90 -2.40 22.85
CA ASP A 608 17.01 -2.07 21.97
C ASP A 608 17.23 -0.56 21.80
N HIS A 609 16.54 0.25 22.62
CA HIS A 609 16.52 1.72 22.55
C HIS A 609 15.97 2.30 21.24
N ARG A 610 15.36 1.49 20.36
CA ARG A 610 14.65 2.00 19.19
C ARG A 610 13.30 2.56 19.61
N ALA A 611 12.94 3.71 19.05
CA ALA A 611 11.67 4.38 19.31
C ALA A 611 10.68 4.16 18.15
N PHE A 612 9.43 3.85 18.48
CA PHE A 612 8.30 3.79 17.56
C PHE A 612 7.30 4.89 17.91
N ILE A 613 6.79 5.60 16.91
CA ILE A 613 5.79 6.66 17.09
C ILE A 613 4.43 6.10 16.67
N LEU A 614 3.56 5.85 17.65
CA LEU A 614 2.19 5.39 17.42
C LEU A 614 1.26 6.61 17.26
N PRO A 615 0.58 6.77 16.11
CA PRO A 615 -0.35 7.87 15.89
C PRO A 615 -1.66 7.74 16.65
N THR A 616 -2.40 8.86 16.74
CA THR A 616 -3.69 8.90 17.43
C THR A 616 -4.80 8.18 16.70
N ARG A 617 -4.70 8.13 15.37
CA ARG A 617 -5.69 7.58 14.44
C ARG A 617 -6.00 6.12 14.79
N ASP A 618 -7.28 5.76 14.75
CA ASP A 618 -7.77 4.40 14.96
C ASP A 618 -8.69 4.01 13.79
N PRO A 619 -8.40 2.90 13.07
CA PRO A 619 -7.22 2.03 13.20
C PRO A 619 -5.94 2.77 12.79
N VAL A 620 -4.79 2.16 13.07
CA VAL A 620 -3.53 2.68 12.53
C VAL A 620 -3.53 2.56 11.00
N SER A 621 -2.85 3.47 10.30
CA SER A 621 -2.75 3.35 8.83
C SER A 621 -1.93 2.11 8.42
N PRO A 622 -2.15 1.54 7.23
CA PRO A 622 -1.37 0.39 6.74
C PRO A 622 0.14 0.65 6.73
N GLY A 623 0.55 1.89 6.40
CA GLY A 623 1.94 2.33 6.49
C GLY A 623 2.49 2.23 7.92
N VAL A 624 1.74 2.69 8.91
CA VAL A 624 2.13 2.63 10.33
C VAL A 624 2.24 1.19 10.80
N PHE A 625 1.28 0.32 10.45
CA PHE A 625 1.35 -1.10 10.80
C PHE A 625 2.54 -1.80 10.14
N LYS A 626 2.79 -1.53 8.86
CA LYS A 626 3.98 -2.03 8.15
C LYS A 626 5.27 -1.57 8.83
N THR A 627 5.35 -0.29 9.23
CA THR A 627 6.49 0.23 10.00
C THR A 627 6.60 -0.44 11.37
N PHE A 628 5.50 -0.76 12.02
CA PHE A 628 5.52 -1.50 13.29
C PHE A 628 6.03 -2.92 13.13
N LEU A 629 5.51 -3.68 12.16
CA LEU A 629 5.97 -5.04 11.85
C LEU A 629 7.48 -5.05 11.58
N HIS A 630 7.92 -4.10 10.77
CA HIS A 630 9.35 -3.85 10.51
C HIS A 630 10.12 -3.48 11.78
N HIS A 631 9.57 -2.61 12.64
CA HIS A 631 10.19 -2.18 13.89
C HIS A 631 10.44 -3.36 14.84
N VAL A 632 9.46 -4.24 15.00
CA VAL A 632 9.57 -5.43 15.87
C VAL A 632 10.22 -6.64 15.19
N GLY A 633 10.51 -6.55 13.89
CA GLY A 633 11.24 -7.57 13.14
C GLY A 633 10.43 -8.82 12.81
N ILE A 634 9.13 -8.68 12.58
CA ILE A 634 8.23 -9.78 12.21
C ILE A 634 7.48 -9.45 10.93
N ASP A 635 6.93 -10.46 10.25
CA ASP A 635 5.98 -10.25 9.17
C ASP A 635 4.52 -10.28 9.67
N LYS A 636 3.60 -9.91 8.77
CA LYS A 636 2.17 -9.88 9.06
C LYS A 636 1.63 -11.27 9.44
N ALA A 637 2.12 -12.33 8.81
CA ALA A 637 1.68 -13.70 9.08
C ALA A 637 2.06 -14.13 10.49
N THR A 638 3.28 -13.82 10.93
CA THR A 638 3.77 -14.05 12.29
C THR A 638 2.97 -13.24 13.29
N TYR A 639 2.70 -11.96 13.00
CA TYR A 639 1.87 -11.13 13.87
C TYR A 639 0.48 -11.74 14.10
N VAL A 640 -0.22 -12.08 13.01
CA VAL A 640 -1.59 -12.61 13.09
C VAL A 640 -1.62 -13.99 13.75
N ARG A 641 -0.67 -14.88 13.45
CA ARG A 641 -0.69 -16.28 13.93
C ARG A 641 -0.09 -16.47 15.33
N GLN A 642 0.88 -15.65 15.73
CA GLN A 642 1.67 -15.88 16.95
C GLN A 642 1.56 -14.74 17.96
N VAL A 643 1.43 -13.49 17.52
CA VAL A 643 1.41 -12.34 18.44
C VAL A 643 -0.01 -12.06 18.88
N ARG A 644 -0.91 -11.81 17.92
CA ARG A 644 -2.30 -11.39 18.13
C ARG A 644 -3.08 -12.31 19.09
N PRO A 645 -2.98 -13.65 19.01
CA PRO A 645 -3.67 -14.54 19.95
C PRO A 645 -3.19 -14.43 21.41
N ASN A 646 -2.02 -13.82 21.63
CA ASN A 646 -1.37 -13.69 22.93
C ASN A 646 -1.39 -12.24 23.48
N LEU A 647 -2.11 -11.33 22.81
CA LEU A 647 -2.21 -9.92 23.22
C LEU A 647 -3.15 -9.69 24.37
#